data_AF-A0A5N6XXU8-F1
#
_entry.id   AF-A0A5N6XXU8-F1
#
_cell.length_a   1.000
_cell.length_b   1.000
_cell.length_c   1.000
_cell.angle_alpha   90.00
_cell.angle_beta   90.00
_cell.angle_gamma   90.00
#
_symmetry.space_group_name_H-M   'P 1'
#
loop_
_entity.id
_entity.type
_entity.pdbx_description
1 polymer ?
#
loop_
_entity_poly.entity_id
_entity_poly.type
_entity_poly.pdbx_seq_one_letter_code
_entity_poly.pdbx_strand_id
1 'polypeptide(L)'
;MHDDRPSPATISPVSTYSPEDHSVDSNDQPIRPKSSVPLKRSVYVVYLTLLYGAAALYAWVIICILVHRPIGGKGYGNDASDSMLTHPGDGTTMSEDLDASFSNSERHLRAARIVQSLVSMLTIPLTSAVCSQAAVVYLQQRRGDSYPTLRQSMALADKGWTDIGTLTNLVFGSWKKYKSGLLLFAIFLHLLGAAISPTQQIFLSFQTIKRTTGLPVDLAYITDFTDLFPASGGSGTDDGLDETRLRLTLASTVNTDIQPRLWSSSTGTVSRDDKTGDMSYSPFQTKSQNTLANITTIADPFWAELPSGTNTGLVRQFAPRINSTAIWENNSTAVLPENCNPDSDAFYLRYEYNASFSYTVEICMPGNMSQSPWENQRSRQDITKELYFKMNFSEGFEPQVTSGQYSTKLTLHTTTGYFELPNYENGQVPGPLIENSPFGNSSQKLASRDLDSYTAWNILHATSNVSNVQNKGPLLNIAMALFGEGSFADVQHTTLAAYANSGIIYRGCIDLVPFITLLDETYHESPTFYPCLTGTYLESDARLNHDSNATLHADVAMYFLLFSGVSSGPSSERVQNAFTSAAFLANDMLMTNNFQSQTISISYDMGADVPKPDISRGGIIFVSILLGLYLICLLALALYSAWIPRWTKTLDSFAMLRIGASISERTPLLATQHVEGIKSLDETPGWMGNASEGEVGVFCLGGERPLAKTRVYAGYNTDYVAQTTWTSKPPGPIKRGGYSLV
;
A
#
# COMPACT_ATOMS: atom_id res chain seq x y z
N MET A 1 -14.12 -65.75 76.21
CA MET A 1 -14.21 -65.28 74.81
C MET A 1 -14.14 -63.76 74.89
N HIS A 2 -12.94 -63.18 74.99
CA HIS A 2 -11.91 -63.03 73.94
C HIS A 2 -12.40 -62.20 72.73
N ASP A 3 -11.69 -61.25 72.13
CA ASP A 3 -10.48 -60.45 72.47
C ASP A 3 -10.34 -59.37 71.34
N ASP A 4 -9.57 -58.27 71.40
CA ASP A 4 -8.69 -57.64 72.41
C ASP A 4 -8.79 -56.09 72.23
N ARG A 5 -8.20 -55.28 73.12
CA ARG A 5 -7.97 -53.84 72.91
C ARG A 5 -6.72 -53.35 73.68
N PRO A 6 -5.68 -52.81 73.01
CA PRO A 6 -4.48 -52.33 73.71
C PRO A 6 -4.72 -50.98 74.42
N SER A 7 -4.02 -50.80 75.55
CA SER A 7 -4.15 -49.69 76.51
C SER A 7 -2.84 -48.89 76.68
N PRO A 8 -2.85 -47.73 77.37
CA PRO A 8 -1.77 -46.72 77.32
C PRO A 8 -0.79 -46.76 78.52
N ALA A 9 0.21 -45.86 78.49
CA ALA A 9 0.98 -45.40 79.66
C ALA A 9 0.92 -43.85 79.69
N THR A 10 0.39 -43.17 80.71
CA THR A 10 0.79 -42.99 82.13
C THR A 10 1.65 -41.72 82.33
N ILE A 11 1.30 -40.92 83.36
CA ILE A 11 1.75 -39.55 83.63
C ILE A 11 2.40 -39.46 85.03
N SER A 12 3.24 -38.45 85.27
CA SER A 12 3.62 -37.82 86.58
C SER A 12 4.91 -38.32 87.27
N PRO A 13 5.56 -37.51 88.16
CA PRO A 13 5.45 -36.05 88.39
C PRO A 13 6.80 -35.27 88.60
N VAL A 14 6.70 -33.92 88.51
CA VAL A 14 7.35 -32.85 89.32
C VAL A 14 8.84 -32.94 89.74
N SER A 15 9.60 -31.89 89.43
CA SER A 15 10.63 -31.35 90.34
C SER A 15 10.67 -29.82 90.34
N THR A 16 10.74 -29.23 91.52
CA THR A 16 10.74 -27.78 91.80
C THR A 16 12.16 -27.21 91.75
N TYR A 17 12.35 -25.95 91.36
CA TYR A 17 13.55 -25.19 91.74
C TYR A 17 13.23 -23.73 92.09
N SER A 18 13.99 -23.19 93.05
CA SER A 18 13.80 -21.86 93.66
C SER A 18 14.52 -20.74 92.90
N PRO A 19 14.22 -19.46 93.20
CA PRO A 19 14.90 -18.32 92.59
C PRO A 19 16.28 -18.06 93.20
N GLU A 20 17.21 -17.54 92.39
CA GLU A 20 18.46 -16.94 92.88
C GLU A 20 18.53 -15.46 92.49
N ASP A 21 18.80 -14.62 93.49
CA ASP A 21 19.15 -13.20 93.31
C ASP A 21 20.49 -13.07 92.61
N HIS A 22 20.58 -12.17 91.63
CA HIS A 22 21.86 -11.61 91.20
C HIS A 22 21.90 -10.09 91.40
N SER A 23 22.74 -9.73 92.35
CA SER A 23 23.08 -8.41 92.84
C SER A 23 23.41 -7.39 91.76
N VAL A 24 23.03 -6.14 92.04
CA VAL A 24 23.67 -4.95 91.47
C VAL A 24 25.17 -5.01 91.73
N ASP A 25 25.98 -5.04 90.67
CA ASP A 25 27.43 -4.83 90.78
C ASP A 25 27.81 -3.50 90.11
N SER A 26 28.24 -2.55 90.95
CA SER A 26 28.59 -1.19 90.55
C SER A 26 30.03 -1.16 90.07
N ASN A 27 30.25 -1.08 88.76
CA ASN A 27 31.58 -0.90 88.19
C ASN A 27 31.66 0.35 87.31
N ASP A 28 32.34 1.37 87.83
CA ASP A 28 32.79 2.55 87.08
C ASP A 28 33.72 2.11 85.93
N GLN A 29 33.20 2.06 84.71
CA GLN A 29 34.04 2.13 83.51
C GLN A 29 34.04 3.55 82.94
N PRO A 30 35.20 4.07 82.52
CA PRO A 30 35.27 5.40 81.90
C PRO A 30 34.39 5.42 80.65
N ILE A 31 33.59 6.48 80.54
CA ILE A 31 32.61 6.68 79.47
C ILE A 31 33.32 6.58 78.10
N ARG A 32 33.15 5.44 77.42
CA ARG A 32 33.62 5.30 76.03
C ARG A 32 32.94 6.39 75.20
N PRO A 33 33.67 7.14 74.36
CA PRO A 33 33.04 8.13 73.50
C PRO A 33 32.02 7.42 72.61
N LYS A 34 30.76 7.88 72.69
CA LYS A 34 29.67 7.31 71.88
C LYS A 34 30.04 7.47 70.41
N SER A 35 30.17 6.35 69.68
CA SER A 35 30.36 6.37 68.23
C SER A 35 29.36 7.33 67.60
N SER A 36 29.83 8.21 66.74
CA SER A 36 29.00 9.26 66.15
C SER A 36 29.30 9.42 64.67
N VAL A 37 28.25 9.52 63.87
CA VAL A 37 28.30 9.49 62.39
C VAL A 37 27.54 10.68 61.81
N PRO A 38 28.09 11.40 60.82
CA PRO A 38 27.39 12.47 60.12
C PRO A 38 26.37 11.91 59.12
N LEU A 39 25.24 12.61 58.95
CA LEU A 39 24.22 12.25 57.96
C LEU A 39 24.78 12.37 56.53
N LYS A 40 24.66 11.32 55.73
CA LYS A 40 25.16 11.29 54.35
C LYS A 40 24.04 11.59 53.34
N ARG A 41 24.40 12.21 52.22
CA ARG A 41 23.56 12.28 51.01
C ARG A 41 23.86 11.10 50.10
N SER A 42 22.89 10.69 49.29
CA SER A 42 23.08 9.71 48.23
C SER A 42 22.48 10.25 46.93
N VAL A 43 23.30 10.32 45.88
CA VAL A 43 22.95 10.90 44.58
C VAL A 43 22.71 9.81 43.52
N TYR A 44 23.03 8.56 43.81
CA TYR A 44 22.97 7.43 42.87
C TYR A 44 21.60 7.28 42.16
N VAL A 45 20.50 7.51 42.88
CA VAL A 45 19.15 7.46 42.30
C VAL A 45 18.92 8.55 41.26
N VAL A 46 19.52 9.74 41.41
CA VAL A 46 19.43 10.80 40.39
C VAL A 46 20.10 10.34 39.09
N TYR A 47 21.27 9.68 39.17
CA TYR A 47 21.93 9.12 37.99
C TYR A 47 21.08 8.04 37.29
N LEU A 48 20.44 7.14 38.06
CA LEU A 48 19.52 6.14 37.50
C LEU A 48 18.30 6.79 36.83
N THR A 49 17.70 7.81 37.46
CA THR A 49 16.56 8.57 36.89
C THR A 49 16.95 9.31 35.62
N LEU A 50 18.15 9.89 35.54
CA LEU A 50 18.66 10.55 34.33
C LEU A 50 18.93 9.55 33.20
N LEU A 51 19.55 8.40 33.49
CA LEU A 51 19.80 7.35 32.51
C LEU A 51 18.49 6.78 31.94
N TYR A 52 17.52 6.49 32.82
CA TYR A 52 16.18 6.08 32.43
C TYR A 52 15.48 7.16 31.58
N GLY A 53 15.56 8.43 31.98
CA GLY A 53 14.95 9.54 31.26
C GLY A 53 15.53 9.71 29.86
N ALA A 54 16.85 9.61 29.72
CA ALA A 54 17.53 9.63 28.42
C ALA A 54 17.08 8.47 27.51
N ALA A 55 16.99 7.25 28.05
CA ALA A 55 16.52 6.07 27.30
C ALA A 55 15.04 6.22 26.86
N ALA A 56 14.16 6.69 27.76
CA ALA A 56 12.75 6.91 27.47
C ALA A 56 12.53 7.99 26.41
N LEU A 57 13.28 9.10 26.49
CA LEU A 57 13.25 10.18 25.50
C LEU A 57 13.81 9.73 24.15
N TYR A 58 14.94 9.00 24.13
CA TYR A 58 15.51 8.46 22.89
C TYR A 58 14.50 7.59 22.13
N ALA A 59 13.89 6.61 22.81
CA ALA A 59 12.93 5.70 22.19
C ALA A 59 11.72 6.44 21.62
N TRP A 60 11.16 7.40 22.38
CA TRP A 60 10.00 8.16 21.94
C TRP A 60 10.31 9.14 20.80
N VAL A 61 11.40 9.91 20.90
CA VAL A 61 11.79 10.90 19.89
C VAL A 61 12.11 10.25 18.55
N ILE A 62 12.82 9.11 18.52
CA ILE A 62 13.11 8.39 17.28
C ILE A 62 11.82 7.93 16.59
N ILE A 63 10.86 7.39 17.34
CA ILE A 63 9.56 6.99 16.79
C ILE A 63 8.82 8.22 16.21
N CYS A 64 8.76 9.34 16.93
CA CYS A 64 8.10 10.57 16.43
C CYS A 64 8.77 11.17 15.19
N ILE A 65 10.09 11.05 15.05
CA ILE A 65 10.81 11.46 13.84
C ILE A 65 10.41 10.55 12.67
N LEU A 66 10.44 9.23 12.87
CA LEU A 66 10.13 8.23 11.85
C LEU A 66 8.67 8.22 11.38
N VAL A 67 7.72 8.79 12.13
CA VAL A 67 6.36 9.06 11.62
C VAL A 67 6.37 10.07 10.46
N HIS A 68 7.34 10.98 10.43
CA HIS A 68 7.37 12.11 9.49
C HIS A 68 8.44 11.94 8.39
N ARG A 69 9.61 11.37 8.73
CA ARG A 69 10.75 11.25 7.82
C ARG A 69 11.71 10.11 8.21
N PRO A 70 12.41 9.50 7.25
CA PRO A 70 13.54 8.63 7.53
C PRO A 70 14.69 9.40 8.21
N ILE A 71 15.59 8.68 8.89
CA ILE A 71 16.76 9.26 9.55
C ILE A 71 17.71 9.83 8.48
N GLY A 72 18.00 11.13 8.59
CA GLY A 72 18.78 11.87 7.59
C GLY A 72 17.97 12.47 6.44
N GLY A 73 16.70 12.10 6.28
CA GLY A 73 15.83 12.60 5.21
C GLY A 73 15.03 13.87 5.54
N LYS A 74 14.37 14.42 4.51
CA LYS A 74 13.37 15.51 4.65
C LYS A 74 11.93 14.99 4.79
N GLY A 75 11.64 13.77 4.35
CA GLY A 75 10.30 13.18 4.27
C GLY A 75 10.31 11.85 3.51
N TYR A 76 9.12 11.30 3.22
CA TYR A 76 8.94 10.02 2.54
C TYR A 76 8.44 10.12 1.08
N GLY A 77 8.17 11.33 0.58
CA GLY A 77 7.71 11.55 -0.80
C GLY A 77 8.86 11.82 -1.78
N ASN A 78 8.56 11.87 -3.07
CA ASN A 78 9.54 11.98 -4.16
C ASN A 78 10.47 13.21 -4.00
N ASP A 79 9.92 14.40 -3.73
CA ASP A 79 10.67 15.64 -3.47
C ASP A 79 11.66 15.54 -2.29
N ALA A 80 11.38 14.63 -1.34
CA ALA A 80 12.23 14.39 -0.19
C ALA A 80 13.33 13.34 -0.46
N SER A 81 13.09 12.41 -1.40
CA SER A 81 14.12 11.54 -1.95
C SER A 81 15.17 12.36 -2.71
N ASP A 82 14.72 13.31 -3.54
CA ASP A 82 15.59 14.22 -4.32
C ASP A 82 16.58 14.99 -3.42
N SER A 83 16.15 15.36 -2.21
CA SER A 83 17.04 15.96 -1.21
C SER A 83 18.14 15.03 -0.70
N MET A 84 17.95 13.71 -0.68
CA MET A 84 19.00 12.76 -0.30
C MET A 84 20.08 12.66 -1.39
N LEU A 85 19.75 12.98 -2.64
CA LEU A 85 20.63 12.88 -3.80
C LEU A 85 21.71 13.99 -3.86
N THR A 86 21.64 14.97 -2.97
CA THR A 86 22.55 16.14 -2.98
C THR A 86 23.95 15.86 -2.42
N HIS A 87 24.17 14.68 -1.83
CA HIS A 87 25.49 14.22 -1.35
C HIS A 87 25.72 12.75 -1.72
N PRO A 88 25.89 12.40 -3.02
CA PRO A 88 26.21 11.04 -3.42
C PRO A 88 27.50 10.58 -2.75
N GLY A 89 27.55 9.31 -2.34
CA GLY A 89 28.81 8.68 -1.96
C GLY A 89 29.78 8.67 -3.15
N ASP A 90 31.07 8.86 -2.87
CA ASP A 90 32.11 8.84 -3.91
C ASP A 90 32.26 7.39 -4.45
N GLY A 91 31.52 7.07 -5.51
CA GLY A 91 31.49 5.76 -6.16
C GLY A 91 30.27 4.86 -5.89
N THR A 92 29.21 5.31 -5.21
CA THR A 92 27.96 4.55 -5.04
C THR A 92 26.87 4.94 -6.06
N THR A 93 25.96 4.01 -6.36
CA THR A 93 24.80 4.28 -7.21
C THR A 93 23.64 4.86 -6.41
N MET A 94 22.74 5.56 -7.10
CA MET A 94 21.65 6.32 -6.46
C MET A 94 20.68 5.44 -5.65
N SER A 95 20.45 4.19 -6.07
CA SER A 95 19.61 3.24 -5.35
C SER A 95 20.29 2.72 -4.07
N GLU A 96 21.61 2.51 -4.09
CA GLU A 96 22.39 2.02 -2.94
C GLU A 96 22.38 3.04 -1.79
N ASP A 97 22.53 4.34 -2.09
CA ASP A 97 22.49 5.41 -1.08
C ASP A 97 21.09 5.53 -0.44
N LEU A 98 20.03 5.42 -1.25
CA LEU A 98 18.64 5.36 -0.77
C LEU A 98 18.42 4.12 0.13
N ASP A 99 18.81 2.93 -0.34
CA ASP A 99 18.67 1.68 0.40
C ASP A 99 19.43 1.71 1.73
N ALA A 100 20.65 2.26 1.77
CA ALA A 100 21.42 2.47 2.98
C ALA A 100 20.70 3.38 3.98
N SER A 101 20.11 4.49 3.50
CA SER A 101 19.35 5.46 4.31
C SER A 101 18.08 4.85 4.94
N PHE A 102 17.31 4.09 4.16
CA PHE A 102 16.13 3.38 4.66
C PHE A 102 16.50 2.21 5.59
N SER A 103 17.55 1.45 5.29
CA SER A 103 18.08 0.41 6.20
C SER A 103 18.53 1.00 7.54
N ASN A 104 19.21 2.15 7.53
CA ASN A 104 19.59 2.84 8.75
C ASN A 104 18.38 3.29 9.57
N SER A 105 17.34 3.80 8.90
CA SER A 105 16.07 4.17 9.53
C SER A 105 15.38 2.99 10.20
N GLU A 106 15.36 1.82 9.56
CA GLU A 106 14.81 0.57 10.13
C GLU A 106 15.63 0.08 11.35
N ARG A 107 16.96 0.18 11.30
CA ARG A 107 17.85 -0.13 12.44
C ARG A 107 17.54 0.78 13.64
N HIS A 108 17.36 2.08 13.42
CA HIS A 108 16.97 3.02 14.47
C HIS A 108 15.57 2.74 15.03
N LEU A 109 14.60 2.37 14.19
CA LEU A 109 13.26 1.95 14.61
C LEU A 109 13.33 0.72 15.53
N ARG A 110 14.09 -0.31 15.11
CA ARG A 110 14.29 -1.55 15.86
C ARG A 110 14.97 -1.28 17.22
N ALA A 111 16.01 -0.44 17.23
CA ALA A 111 16.68 -0.03 18.45
C ALA A 111 15.75 0.75 19.40
N ALA A 112 14.96 1.70 18.88
CA ALA A 112 13.99 2.46 19.67
C ALA A 112 12.93 1.56 20.31
N ARG A 113 12.42 0.55 19.59
CA ARG A 113 11.48 -0.45 20.14
C ARG A 113 12.10 -1.27 21.28
N ILE A 114 13.33 -1.76 21.11
CA ILE A 114 14.04 -2.52 22.17
C ILE A 114 14.22 -1.66 23.43
N VAL A 115 14.66 -0.40 23.25
CA VAL A 115 14.81 0.54 24.38
C VAL A 115 13.47 0.86 25.03
N GLN A 116 12.39 1.03 24.25
CA GLN A 116 11.02 1.24 24.75
C GLN A 116 10.56 0.09 25.67
N SER A 117 10.79 -1.16 25.28
CA SER A 117 10.46 -2.33 26.08
C SER A 117 11.25 -2.37 27.39
N LEU A 118 12.57 -2.16 27.34
CA LEU A 118 13.44 -2.10 28.52
C LEU A 118 13.02 -0.99 29.49
N VAL A 119 12.71 0.20 28.96
CA VAL A 119 12.17 1.33 29.74
C VAL A 119 10.88 0.91 30.43
N SER A 120 9.91 0.30 29.73
CA SER A 120 8.63 -0.08 30.36
C SER A 120 8.78 -1.11 31.48
N MET A 121 9.76 -2.03 31.39
CA MET A 121 10.05 -2.99 32.46
C MET A 121 10.72 -2.33 33.66
N LEU A 122 11.54 -1.30 33.44
CA LEU A 122 12.24 -0.57 34.49
C LEU A 122 11.39 0.50 35.20
N THR A 123 10.28 0.95 34.59
CA THR A 123 9.37 1.98 35.14
C THR A 123 8.99 1.70 36.60
N ILE A 124 8.42 0.52 36.89
CA ILE A 124 7.90 0.19 38.23
C ILE A 124 9.05 0.02 39.26
N PRO A 125 10.10 -0.79 39.01
CA PRO A 125 11.22 -0.93 39.94
C PRO A 125 11.91 0.40 40.25
N LEU A 126 12.16 1.24 39.24
CA LEU A 126 12.83 2.53 39.43
C LEU A 126 11.95 3.53 40.19
N THR A 127 10.66 3.64 39.85
CA THR A 127 9.72 4.51 40.59
C THR A 127 9.66 4.10 42.05
N SER A 128 9.54 2.80 42.33
CA SER A 128 9.51 2.26 43.69
C SER A 128 10.81 2.55 44.45
N ALA A 129 11.98 2.46 43.79
CA ALA A 129 13.27 2.84 44.36
C ALA A 129 13.34 4.34 44.70
N VAL A 130 12.92 5.23 43.79
CA VAL A 130 12.87 6.69 44.03
C VAL A 130 11.93 7.01 45.20
N CYS A 131 10.71 6.47 45.20
CA CYS A 131 9.72 6.65 46.28
C CYS A 131 10.25 6.17 47.63
N SER A 132 10.93 5.01 47.68
CA SER A 132 11.50 4.47 48.94
C SER A 132 12.59 5.37 49.55
N GLN A 133 13.35 6.10 48.73
CA GLN A 133 14.36 7.05 49.21
C GLN A 133 13.75 8.41 49.56
N ALA A 134 12.70 8.83 48.87
CA ALA A 134 11.91 10.01 49.24
C ALA A 134 11.11 9.80 50.54
N ALA A 135 10.64 8.58 50.83
CA ALA A 135 9.95 8.24 52.08
C ALA A 135 10.82 8.52 53.31
N VAL A 136 12.10 8.17 53.25
CA VAL A 136 13.07 8.47 54.29
C VAL A 136 13.15 9.97 54.57
N VAL A 137 13.16 10.81 53.54
CA VAL A 137 13.23 12.27 53.67
C VAL A 137 11.90 12.86 54.15
N TYR A 138 10.77 12.37 53.65
CA TYR A 138 9.43 12.78 54.07
C TYR A 138 9.21 12.54 55.57
N LEU A 139 9.68 11.40 56.10
CA LEU A 139 9.62 11.10 57.54
C LEU A 139 10.65 11.87 58.39
N GLN A 140 11.59 12.61 57.81
CA GLN A 140 12.59 13.40 58.55
C GLN A 140 12.22 14.89 58.72
N GLN A 141 11.18 15.37 58.02
CA GLN A 141 10.81 16.78 57.99
C GLN A 141 9.64 17.08 58.92
N ARG A 142 9.87 17.88 59.98
CA ARG A 142 8.80 18.41 60.84
C ARG A 142 7.92 19.39 60.05
N ARG A 143 6.64 19.08 59.89
CA ARG A 143 5.63 19.90 59.17
C ARG A 143 4.60 20.52 60.12
N GLY A 144 5.07 21.44 60.97
CA GLY A 144 4.23 22.07 61.99
C GLY A 144 3.56 21.01 62.89
N ASP A 145 2.26 21.13 63.07
CA ASP A 145 1.44 20.21 63.89
C ASP A 145 0.92 18.99 63.11
N SER A 146 1.13 18.94 61.78
CA SER A 146 0.69 17.85 60.91
C SER A 146 1.84 16.89 60.58
N TYR A 147 2.09 15.94 61.47
CA TYR A 147 3.06 14.86 61.28
C TYR A 147 2.40 13.55 60.83
N PRO A 148 3.11 12.70 60.06
CA PRO A 148 2.62 11.36 59.73
C PRO A 148 2.53 10.48 60.99
N THR A 149 1.53 9.61 61.05
CA THR A 149 1.42 8.60 62.11
C THR A 149 2.39 7.44 61.88
N LEU A 150 2.64 6.64 62.91
CA LEU A 150 3.45 5.42 62.77
C LEU A 150 2.84 4.46 61.74
N ARG A 151 1.52 4.28 61.71
CA ARG A 151 0.81 3.48 60.69
C ARG A 151 1.09 3.96 59.26
N GLN A 152 1.04 5.27 59.02
CA GLN A 152 1.37 5.86 57.71
C GLN A 152 2.84 5.67 57.33
N SER A 153 3.72 5.55 58.32
CA SER A 153 5.16 5.37 58.13
C SER A 153 5.51 3.92 57.83
N MET A 154 4.83 2.97 58.47
CA MET A 154 4.87 1.53 58.11
C MET A 154 4.34 1.33 56.69
N ALA A 155 3.19 1.93 56.33
CA ALA A 155 2.65 1.85 54.97
C ALA A 155 3.60 2.41 53.89
N LEU A 156 4.49 3.35 54.22
CA LEU A 156 5.55 3.82 53.31
C LEU A 156 6.76 2.87 53.26
N ALA A 157 7.03 2.10 54.33
CA ALA A 157 8.11 1.12 54.40
C ALA A 157 7.76 -0.16 53.63
N ASP A 158 6.53 -0.63 53.79
CA ASP A 158 5.96 -1.81 53.12
C ASP A 158 5.69 -1.57 51.62
N LYS A 159 6.06 -0.38 51.10
CA LYS A 159 5.77 0.07 49.73
C LYS A 159 4.27 -0.02 49.42
N GLY A 160 3.45 0.58 50.29
CA GLY A 160 1.98 0.59 50.22
C GLY A 160 1.38 1.17 48.93
N TRP A 161 2.20 1.76 48.05
CA TRP A 161 1.82 2.16 46.69
C TRP A 161 1.82 1.00 45.67
N THR A 162 2.36 -0.16 46.04
CA THR A 162 2.33 -1.43 45.28
C THR A 162 1.62 -2.57 46.03
N ASP A 163 1.34 -2.42 47.33
CA ASP A 163 0.59 -3.43 48.10
C ASP A 163 -0.93 -3.33 47.86
N ILE A 164 -1.52 -4.45 47.46
CA ILE A 164 -2.96 -4.56 47.18
C ILE A 164 -3.79 -4.31 48.44
N GLY A 165 -3.35 -4.79 49.62
CA GLY A 165 -4.09 -4.62 50.87
C GLY A 165 -4.17 -3.16 51.32
N THR A 166 -3.06 -2.43 51.23
CA THR A 166 -3.01 -0.99 51.52
C THR A 166 -3.84 -0.19 50.53
N LEU A 167 -3.84 -0.58 49.24
CA LEU A 167 -4.66 0.06 48.21
C LEU A 167 -6.17 -0.16 48.43
N THR A 168 -6.61 -1.38 48.72
CA THR A 168 -8.03 -1.66 49.02
C THR A 168 -8.49 -0.94 50.28
N ASN A 169 -7.65 -0.90 51.33
CA ASN A 169 -7.94 -0.17 52.56
C ASN A 169 -7.99 1.35 52.37
N LEU A 170 -7.23 1.91 51.41
CA LEU A 170 -7.41 3.30 50.99
C LEU A 170 -8.80 3.53 50.38
N VAL A 171 -9.21 2.69 49.44
CA VAL A 171 -10.42 2.91 48.63
C VAL A 171 -11.72 2.62 49.40
N PHE A 172 -11.77 1.55 50.20
CA PHE A 172 -13.04 0.97 50.67
C PHE A 172 -13.38 1.18 52.16
N GLY A 173 -12.51 1.78 52.99
CA GLY A 173 -12.90 2.04 54.40
C GLY A 173 -11.92 2.81 55.31
N SER A 174 -10.61 2.71 55.09
CA SER A 174 -9.60 3.19 56.04
C SER A 174 -8.75 4.38 55.53
N TRP A 175 -9.25 5.13 54.54
CA TRP A 175 -8.58 6.29 53.92
C TRP A 175 -7.89 7.24 54.92
N LYS A 176 -8.57 7.64 56.00
CA LYS A 176 -8.00 8.56 57.02
C LYS A 176 -6.81 7.97 57.78
N LYS A 177 -6.74 6.65 57.96
CA LYS A 177 -5.66 5.97 58.70
C LYS A 177 -4.37 5.86 57.88
N TYR A 178 -4.50 5.52 56.59
CA TYR A 178 -3.36 5.19 55.72
C TYR A 178 -2.91 6.34 54.81
N LYS A 179 -3.75 7.33 54.52
CA LYS A 179 -3.40 8.48 53.65
C LYS A 179 -2.21 9.28 54.20
N SER A 180 -1.11 9.26 53.47
CA SER A 180 -0.05 10.28 53.55
C SER A 180 0.14 10.99 52.21
N GLY A 181 0.65 12.22 52.24
CA GLY A 181 0.83 13.01 51.00
C GLY A 181 1.81 12.36 50.03
N LEU A 182 2.88 11.75 50.55
CA LEU A 182 3.83 11.00 49.72
C LEU A 182 3.23 9.70 49.18
N LEU A 183 2.43 8.96 49.96
CA LEU A 183 1.82 7.71 49.49
C LEU A 183 0.90 7.97 48.29
N LEU A 184 0.05 8.99 48.34
CA LEU A 184 -0.82 9.36 47.22
C LEU A 184 -0.01 9.80 45.99
N PHE A 185 1.08 10.56 46.17
CA PHE A 185 1.95 10.96 45.07
C PHE A 185 2.69 9.75 44.46
N ALA A 186 3.13 8.79 45.29
CA ALA A 186 3.75 7.56 44.83
C ALA A 186 2.77 6.69 44.03
N ILE A 187 1.52 6.53 44.49
CA ILE A 187 0.46 5.82 43.77
C ILE A 187 0.20 6.50 42.42
N PHE A 188 0.01 7.82 42.40
CA PHE A 188 -0.17 8.60 41.17
C PHE A 188 0.99 8.38 40.19
N LEU A 189 2.24 8.43 40.67
CA LEU A 189 3.42 8.28 39.83
C LEU A 189 3.56 6.85 39.25
N HIS A 190 3.16 5.81 40.00
CA HIS A 190 3.13 4.44 39.50
C HIS A 190 2.02 4.22 38.47
N LEU A 191 0.81 4.75 38.71
CA LEU A 191 -0.30 4.70 37.74
C LEU A 191 0.06 5.45 36.45
N LEU A 192 0.63 6.64 36.58
CA LEU A 192 1.10 7.46 35.45
C LEU A 192 2.19 6.73 34.64
N GLY A 193 3.19 6.17 35.31
CA GLY A 193 4.24 5.38 34.67
C GLY A 193 3.72 4.12 33.98
N ALA A 194 2.82 3.39 34.62
CA ALA A 194 2.21 2.17 34.08
C ALA A 194 1.32 2.44 32.86
N ALA A 195 0.66 3.60 32.79
CA ALA A 195 -0.21 3.97 31.66
C ALA A 195 0.58 4.28 30.38
N ILE A 196 1.80 4.80 30.46
CA ILE A 196 2.57 5.30 29.29
C ILE A 196 2.74 4.23 28.20
N SER A 197 3.16 3.01 28.55
CA SER A 197 3.44 1.96 27.55
C SER A 197 2.16 1.44 26.84
N PRO A 198 1.07 1.10 27.56
CA PRO A 198 -0.23 0.83 26.93
C PRO A 198 -0.74 1.98 26.04
N THR A 199 -0.68 3.23 26.51
CA THR A 199 -1.10 4.40 25.71
C THR A 199 -0.24 4.55 24.45
N GLN A 200 1.08 4.33 24.54
CA GLN A 200 1.97 4.31 23.38
C GLN A 200 1.61 3.23 22.37
N GLN A 201 1.20 2.04 22.81
CA GLN A 201 0.80 0.95 21.92
C GLN A 201 -0.56 1.21 21.24
N ILE A 202 -1.52 1.82 21.95
CA ILE A 202 -2.84 2.16 21.40
C ILE A 202 -2.75 3.15 20.23
N PHE A 203 -1.83 4.11 20.28
CA PHE A 203 -1.69 5.15 19.24
C PHE A 203 -0.73 4.79 18.10
N LEU A 204 -0.05 3.64 18.15
CA LEU A 204 1.08 3.33 17.27
C LEU A 204 0.77 2.16 16.33
N SER A 205 0.24 2.52 15.16
CA SER A 205 0.04 1.67 14.00
C SER A 205 1.30 1.59 13.12
N PHE A 206 1.25 0.73 12.11
CA PHE A 206 2.24 0.70 11.03
C PHE A 206 1.50 0.71 9.69
N GLN A 207 1.97 1.53 8.76
CA GLN A 207 1.56 1.49 7.36
C GLN A 207 2.75 1.05 6.50
N THR A 208 2.51 0.20 5.51
CA THR A 208 3.50 -0.02 4.44
C THR A 208 3.34 1.09 3.42
N ILE A 209 4.44 1.74 3.06
CA ILE A 209 4.49 2.71 1.96
C ILE A 209 5.42 2.21 0.85
N LYS A 210 5.07 2.55 -0.39
CA LYS A 210 5.99 2.45 -1.52
C LYS A 210 6.93 3.66 -1.49
N ARG A 211 8.24 3.40 -1.53
CA ARG A 211 9.28 4.43 -1.75
C ARG A 211 9.91 4.27 -3.13
N THR A 212 10.49 5.33 -3.65
CA THR A 212 11.30 5.30 -4.87
C THR A 212 12.46 4.30 -4.73
N THR A 213 12.71 3.49 -5.76
CA THR A 213 13.90 2.61 -5.79
C THR A 213 15.11 3.29 -6.43
N GLY A 214 14.89 4.33 -7.24
CA GLY A 214 15.94 5.08 -7.89
C GLY A 214 15.35 6.12 -8.84
N LEU A 215 15.99 6.32 -9.99
CA LEU A 215 15.35 6.95 -11.13
C LEU A 215 14.38 5.93 -11.77
N PRO A 216 13.22 6.36 -12.29
CA PRO A 216 12.36 5.50 -13.10
C PRO A 216 13.13 4.84 -14.24
N VAL A 217 12.82 3.59 -14.52
CA VAL A 217 13.40 2.83 -15.63
C VAL A 217 12.56 3.10 -16.88
N ASP A 218 13.19 3.50 -17.98
CA ASP A 218 12.50 3.67 -19.26
C ASP A 218 11.98 2.32 -19.77
N LEU A 219 10.70 2.29 -20.11
CA LEU A 219 9.95 1.12 -20.55
C LEU A 219 9.88 1.05 -22.09
N ALA A 220 9.44 2.14 -22.71
CA ALA A 220 9.16 2.25 -24.13
C ALA A 220 9.03 3.72 -24.57
N TYR A 221 9.19 3.96 -25.86
CA TYR A 221 8.68 5.16 -26.52
C TYR A 221 7.37 4.82 -27.22
N ILE A 222 6.40 5.74 -27.20
CA ILE A 222 5.11 5.62 -27.88
C ILE A 222 4.84 6.85 -28.77
N THR A 223 4.00 6.68 -29.79
CA THR A 223 3.70 7.68 -30.81
C THR A 223 2.71 8.73 -30.31
N ASP A 224 2.94 10.03 -30.54
CA ASP A 224 1.97 11.09 -30.26
C ASP A 224 1.03 11.30 -31.47
N PHE A 225 -0.24 11.65 -31.24
CA PHE A 225 -1.14 12.08 -32.31
C PHE A 225 -0.59 13.28 -33.12
N THR A 226 0.23 14.14 -32.51
CA THR A 226 0.85 15.26 -33.22
C THR A 226 1.95 14.85 -34.18
N ASP A 227 2.57 13.68 -33.97
CA ASP A 227 3.54 13.09 -34.92
C ASP A 227 2.81 12.46 -36.11
N LEU A 228 1.70 11.75 -35.84
CA LEU A 228 0.84 11.07 -36.84
C LEU A 228 0.20 12.02 -37.85
N PHE A 229 -0.28 13.17 -37.38
CA PHE A 229 -1.06 14.11 -38.19
C PHE A 229 -0.30 15.44 -38.40
N PRO A 230 0.92 15.46 -39.00
CA PRO A 230 1.77 16.65 -39.02
C PRO A 230 1.09 17.85 -39.70
N ALA A 231 1.26 19.04 -39.13
CA ALA A 231 0.55 20.26 -39.55
C ALA A 231 0.96 20.83 -40.93
N SER A 232 1.81 20.12 -41.68
CA SER A 232 2.23 20.44 -43.03
C SER A 232 1.92 19.26 -43.94
N GLY A 233 1.10 19.47 -44.97
CA GLY A 233 0.82 18.48 -46.00
C GLY A 233 2.06 18.17 -46.84
N GLY A 234 2.89 17.25 -46.33
CA GLY A 234 3.97 16.66 -47.10
C GLY A 234 3.39 15.92 -48.31
N SER A 235 4.00 16.12 -49.47
CA SER A 235 3.50 15.64 -50.76
C SER A 235 3.75 14.15 -50.99
N GLY A 236 3.34 13.29 -50.04
CA GLY A 236 3.29 11.85 -50.21
C GLY A 236 1.87 11.41 -50.58
N THR A 237 1.70 10.77 -51.73
CA THR A 237 0.48 10.01 -52.03
C THR A 237 0.44 8.76 -51.17
N ASP A 238 -0.72 8.42 -50.62
CA ASP A 238 -0.92 7.10 -49.99
C ASP A 238 -0.87 6.00 -51.06
N ASP A 239 0.05 5.04 -50.91
CA ASP A 239 0.31 3.93 -51.83
C ASP A 239 -0.83 2.88 -51.88
N GLY A 240 -1.83 2.96 -51.00
CA GLY A 240 -2.86 1.91 -50.84
C GLY A 240 -2.38 0.71 -50.01
N LEU A 241 -1.22 0.83 -49.37
CA LEU A 241 -0.58 -0.24 -48.59
C LEU A 241 -1.30 -0.49 -47.26
N ASP A 242 -1.86 0.56 -46.66
CA ASP A 242 -2.59 0.50 -45.39
C ASP A 242 -3.89 -0.31 -45.55
N GLU A 243 -4.67 -0.06 -46.59
CA GLU A 243 -5.90 -0.82 -46.88
C GLU A 243 -5.59 -2.28 -47.24
N THR A 244 -4.48 -2.50 -47.96
CA THR A 244 -4.00 -3.85 -48.29
C THR A 244 -3.58 -4.62 -47.03
N ARG A 245 -2.85 -3.98 -46.11
CA ARG A 245 -2.49 -4.60 -44.83
C ARG A 245 -3.72 -4.83 -43.95
N LEU A 246 -4.62 -3.85 -43.85
CA LEU A 246 -5.85 -3.98 -43.08
C LEU A 246 -6.72 -5.12 -43.61
N ARG A 247 -6.84 -5.28 -44.94
CA ARG A 247 -7.54 -6.40 -45.59
C ARG A 247 -6.98 -7.76 -45.15
N LEU A 248 -5.65 -7.91 -45.14
CA LEU A 248 -4.98 -9.12 -44.66
C LEU A 248 -5.19 -9.36 -43.15
N THR A 249 -5.13 -8.31 -42.33
CA THR A 249 -5.45 -8.39 -40.89
C THR A 249 -6.90 -8.84 -40.69
N LEU A 250 -7.87 -8.22 -41.37
CA LEU A 250 -9.29 -8.56 -41.28
C LEU A 250 -9.63 -9.95 -41.82
N ALA A 251 -8.78 -10.55 -42.67
CA ALA A 251 -8.93 -11.93 -43.14
C ALA A 251 -8.28 -12.96 -42.19
N SER A 252 -7.20 -12.58 -41.50
CA SER A 252 -6.41 -13.48 -40.66
C SER A 252 -6.76 -13.46 -39.17
N THR A 253 -7.26 -12.35 -38.63
CA THR A 253 -7.63 -12.23 -37.22
C THR A 253 -8.87 -13.06 -36.90
N VAL A 254 -8.78 -13.90 -35.88
CA VAL A 254 -9.92 -14.63 -35.31
C VAL A 254 -10.48 -13.82 -34.14
N ASN A 255 -11.80 -13.81 -33.96
CA ASN A 255 -12.45 -13.06 -32.89
C ASN A 255 -11.99 -13.47 -31.48
N THR A 256 -11.55 -14.71 -31.27
CA THR A 256 -10.99 -15.21 -30.00
C THR A 256 -9.53 -14.84 -29.77
N ASP A 257 -8.85 -14.19 -30.72
CA ASP A 257 -7.45 -13.80 -30.57
C ASP A 257 -7.30 -12.73 -29.49
N ILE A 258 -6.30 -12.93 -28.64
CA ILE A 258 -5.92 -12.04 -27.56
C ILE A 258 -5.39 -10.72 -28.15
N GLN A 259 -6.02 -9.61 -27.77
CA GLN A 259 -5.64 -8.28 -28.18
C GLN A 259 -4.86 -7.59 -27.04
N PRO A 260 -3.51 -7.59 -27.05
CA PRO A 260 -2.74 -7.01 -25.95
C PRO A 260 -2.97 -5.50 -25.81
N ARG A 261 -3.37 -4.83 -26.89
CA ARG A 261 -3.62 -3.38 -26.96
C ARG A 261 -5.09 -2.99 -26.74
N LEU A 262 -5.96 -3.97 -26.47
CA LEU A 262 -7.35 -3.74 -26.11
C LEU A 262 -7.46 -3.57 -24.60
N TRP A 263 -7.68 -2.33 -24.18
CA TRP A 263 -7.90 -1.92 -22.81
C TRP A 263 -9.40 -1.87 -22.47
N SER A 264 -9.68 -1.79 -21.17
CA SER A 264 -11.01 -1.68 -20.56
C SER A 264 -10.91 -0.76 -19.35
N SER A 265 -11.94 0.05 -19.08
CA SER A 265 -12.04 0.81 -17.83
C SER A 265 -12.18 -0.08 -16.60
N SER A 266 -12.76 -1.28 -16.77
CA SER A 266 -12.87 -2.28 -15.72
C SER A 266 -11.65 -3.18 -15.70
N THR A 267 -11.10 -3.43 -14.51
CA THR A 267 -10.18 -4.56 -14.25
C THR A 267 -10.98 -5.87 -14.23
N GLY A 268 -11.62 -6.19 -15.36
CA GLY A 268 -12.38 -7.41 -15.55
C GLY A 268 -11.44 -8.61 -15.55
N THR A 269 -11.13 -9.15 -14.38
CA THR A 269 -10.37 -10.38 -14.21
C THR A 269 -11.15 -11.56 -14.79
N VAL A 270 -11.04 -11.76 -16.11
CA VAL A 270 -11.35 -13.03 -16.75
C VAL A 270 -10.37 -14.04 -16.20
N SER A 271 -10.77 -14.73 -15.13
CA SER A 271 -10.05 -15.91 -14.68
C SER A 271 -10.23 -16.98 -15.75
N ARG A 272 -9.16 -17.71 -16.07
CA ARG A 272 -9.17 -18.76 -17.09
C ARG A 272 -9.78 -20.07 -16.55
N ASP A 273 -10.78 -19.97 -15.68
CA ASP A 273 -11.46 -21.11 -15.05
C ASP A 273 -12.72 -21.55 -15.83
N ASP A 274 -13.25 -20.70 -16.72
CA ASP A 274 -14.47 -20.97 -17.49
C ASP A 274 -14.25 -21.64 -18.87
N LYS A 275 -13.06 -22.19 -19.11
CA LYS A 275 -12.83 -23.14 -20.23
C LYS A 275 -12.13 -24.40 -19.74
N THR A 276 -12.95 -25.40 -19.43
CA THR A 276 -12.54 -26.80 -19.25
C THR A 276 -11.94 -27.35 -20.56
N GLY A 277 -10.62 -27.21 -20.70
CA GLY A 277 -9.87 -27.63 -21.87
C GLY A 277 -8.38 -27.73 -21.54
N ASP A 278 -7.92 -28.96 -21.37
CA ASP A 278 -6.59 -29.35 -20.89
C ASP A 278 -5.43 -28.70 -21.69
N MET A 279 -4.73 -27.74 -21.08
CA MET A 279 -3.36 -27.35 -21.44
C MET A 279 -2.71 -26.47 -20.37
N SER A 280 -1.59 -26.94 -19.83
CA SER A 280 -0.74 -26.23 -18.86
C SER A 280 -0.01 -25.05 -19.49
N TYR A 281 0.02 -23.90 -18.83
CA TYR A 281 0.79 -22.71 -19.23
C TYR A 281 1.58 -22.12 -18.06
N SER A 282 2.65 -21.38 -18.40
CA SER A 282 3.66 -20.92 -17.44
C SER A 282 3.21 -19.76 -16.53
N PRO A 283 3.89 -19.52 -15.38
CA PRO A 283 3.49 -18.52 -14.38
C PRO A 283 3.55 -17.03 -14.82
N PHE A 284 3.93 -16.73 -16.07
CA PHE A 284 3.96 -15.37 -16.61
C PHE A 284 2.62 -14.90 -17.22
N GLN A 285 1.57 -15.73 -17.21
CA GLN A 285 0.22 -15.34 -17.65
C GLN A 285 -0.56 -14.59 -16.55
N THR A 286 -0.23 -13.32 -16.32
CA THR A 286 -1.00 -12.47 -15.39
C THR A 286 -2.12 -11.68 -16.08
N LYS A 287 -3.35 -11.89 -15.59
CA LYS A 287 -4.55 -11.02 -15.68
C LYS A 287 -5.15 -10.74 -17.08
N SER A 288 -6.43 -11.10 -17.22
CA SER A 288 -7.44 -10.47 -18.11
C SER A 288 -6.97 -10.05 -19.50
N GLN A 289 -6.93 -11.00 -20.43
CA GLN A 289 -6.67 -10.71 -21.83
C GLN A 289 -7.99 -10.51 -22.58
N ASN A 290 -8.21 -9.30 -23.10
CA ASN A 290 -9.40 -8.97 -23.89
C ASN A 290 -9.30 -9.59 -25.29
N THR A 291 -10.45 -9.95 -25.85
CA THR A 291 -10.58 -10.53 -27.21
C THR A 291 -11.65 -9.75 -27.98
N LEU A 292 -11.68 -9.91 -29.31
CA LEU A 292 -12.66 -9.23 -30.17
C LEU A 292 -14.05 -9.90 -30.16
N ALA A 293 -14.13 -11.12 -29.61
CA ALA A 293 -15.32 -11.98 -29.60
C ALA A 293 -16.58 -11.22 -29.22
N ASN A 294 -16.57 -10.44 -28.13
CA ASN A 294 -17.66 -9.58 -27.68
C ASN A 294 -17.13 -8.22 -27.21
N ILE A 295 -16.37 -7.50 -28.04
CA ILE A 295 -15.81 -6.18 -27.70
C ILE A 295 -16.89 -5.18 -27.24
N THR A 296 -18.12 -5.26 -27.75
CA THR A 296 -19.26 -4.42 -27.32
C THR A 296 -19.70 -4.64 -25.88
N THR A 297 -19.37 -5.79 -25.27
CA THR A 297 -19.70 -6.11 -23.87
C THR A 297 -18.62 -5.70 -22.87
N ILE A 298 -17.43 -5.33 -23.35
CA ILE A 298 -16.33 -4.85 -22.53
C ILE A 298 -16.68 -3.46 -21.98
N ALA A 299 -16.38 -3.19 -20.72
CA ALA A 299 -16.68 -1.90 -20.11
C ALA A 299 -15.71 -0.81 -20.60
N ASP A 300 -16.18 0.04 -21.51
CA ASP A 300 -15.39 1.12 -22.13
C ASP A 300 -14.13 0.56 -22.83
N PRO A 301 -14.29 -0.14 -23.96
CA PRO A 301 -13.18 -0.74 -24.70
C PRO A 301 -12.41 0.34 -25.47
N PHE A 302 -11.08 0.26 -25.45
CA PHE A 302 -10.25 1.19 -26.19
C PHE A 302 -8.92 0.59 -26.64
N TRP A 303 -8.36 1.20 -27.68
CA TRP A 303 -7.01 0.94 -28.14
C TRP A 303 -6.01 1.89 -27.45
N ALA A 304 -4.84 1.37 -27.06
CA ALA A 304 -3.63 2.14 -26.78
C ALA A 304 -2.37 1.31 -27.09
N GLU A 305 -1.25 1.98 -27.44
CA GLU A 305 -0.04 1.31 -27.96
C GLU A 305 0.61 0.32 -26.98
N LEU A 306 0.53 0.63 -25.68
CA LEU A 306 1.08 -0.20 -24.61
C LEU A 306 0.13 -1.37 -24.28
N PRO A 307 0.65 -2.55 -23.87
CA PRO A 307 -0.18 -3.66 -23.44
C PRO A 307 -1.08 -3.33 -22.23
N SER A 308 -2.30 -3.88 -22.20
CA SER A 308 -3.37 -3.57 -21.23
C SER A 308 -3.15 -4.00 -19.77
N GLY A 309 -1.95 -4.48 -19.45
CA GLY A 309 -1.46 -4.68 -18.08
C GLY A 309 -0.38 -3.69 -17.62
N THR A 310 -0.01 -2.71 -18.45
CA THR A 310 1.10 -1.78 -18.16
C THR A 310 0.80 -0.90 -16.95
N ASN A 311 1.74 -0.82 -16.01
CA ASN A 311 1.63 -0.02 -14.79
C ASN A 311 2.94 0.74 -14.54
N THR A 312 2.86 2.05 -14.29
CA THR A 312 4.02 2.94 -14.10
C THR A 312 4.42 3.12 -12.63
N GLY A 313 3.68 2.48 -11.71
CA GLY A 313 4.00 2.38 -10.29
C GLY A 313 3.89 3.72 -9.56
N LEU A 314 5.02 4.26 -9.11
CA LEU A 314 5.13 5.58 -8.45
C LEU A 314 5.13 6.76 -9.44
N VAL A 315 5.23 6.49 -10.75
CA VAL A 315 5.30 7.53 -11.78
C VAL A 315 3.91 7.72 -12.39
N ARG A 316 3.47 8.98 -12.50
CA ARG A 316 2.22 9.35 -13.17
C ARG A 316 2.52 9.76 -14.62
N GLN A 317 1.97 9.04 -15.58
CA GLN A 317 2.20 9.26 -17.02
C GLN A 317 0.91 9.06 -17.82
N PHE A 318 0.91 9.52 -19.07
CA PHE A 318 -0.25 9.53 -19.95
C PHE A 318 0.10 8.89 -21.30
N ALA A 319 -0.87 8.22 -21.91
CA ALA A 319 -0.73 7.62 -23.23
C ALA A 319 -1.91 8.01 -24.14
N PRO A 320 -1.72 8.03 -25.48
CA PRO A 320 -2.83 8.19 -26.42
C PRO A 320 -3.78 7.00 -26.33
N ARG A 321 -5.05 7.27 -26.60
CA ARG A 321 -6.16 6.32 -26.52
C ARG A 321 -7.16 6.60 -27.64
N ILE A 322 -7.68 5.52 -28.23
CA ILE A 322 -8.71 5.58 -29.28
C ILE A 322 -9.87 4.66 -28.89
N ASN A 323 -11.06 5.24 -28.72
CA ASN A 323 -12.32 4.51 -28.63
C ASN A 323 -12.95 4.48 -30.02
N SER A 324 -13.49 3.33 -30.43
CA SER A 324 -14.36 3.25 -31.60
C SER A 324 -15.57 2.38 -31.27
N THR A 325 -16.76 2.84 -31.66
CA THR A 325 -18.03 2.13 -31.46
C THR A 325 -18.83 2.20 -32.75
N ALA A 326 -19.14 1.04 -33.33
CA ALA A 326 -20.08 0.95 -34.44
C ALA A 326 -21.53 0.89 -33.95
N ILE A 327 -22.46 1.33 -34.80
CA ILE A 327 -23.91 1.16 -34.65
C ILE A 327 -24.44 0.70 -36.01
N TRP A 328 -25.24 -0.37 -36.01
CA TRP A 328 -25.79 -0.97 -37.23
C TRP A 328 -27.31 -0.84 -37.28
N GLU A 329 -27.84 -0.15 -38.29
CA GLU A 329 -29.26 0.18 -38.42
C GLU A 329 -29.84 -0.24 -39.77
N ASN A 330 -31.11 -0.67 -39.79
CA ASN A 330 -31.85 -0.91 -41.03
C ASN A 330 -32.32 0.44 -41.62
N ASN A 331 -31.99 0.72 -42.87
CA ASN A 331 -32.37 1.93 -43.58
C ASN A 331 -33.60 1.66 -44.46
N SER A 332 -34.76 1.47 -43.82
CA SER A 332 -35.99 0.93 -44.45
C SER A 332 -36.55 1.75 -45.63
N THR A 333 -36.11 3.00 -45.82
CA THR A 333 -36.51 3.83 -46.98
C THR A 333 -35.59 3.65 -48.18
N ALA A 334 -34.45 2.97 -48.02
CA ALA A 334 -33.42 2.74 -49.03
C ALA A 334 -32.92 4.01 -49.75
N VAL A 335 -32.97 5.15 -49.06
CA VAL A 335 -32.48 6.44 -49.53
C VAL A 335 -30.98 6.52 -49.29
N LEU A 336 -30.22 6.78 -50.36
CA LEU A 336 -28.84 7.26 -50.28
C LEU A 336 -28.85 8.80 -50.16
N PRO A 337 -27.92 9.40 -49.39
CA PRO A 337 -27.71 10.85 -49.37
C PRO A 337 -27.49 11.47 -50.76
N GLU A 338 -27.90 12.73 -50.97
CA GLU A 338 -27.80 13.41 -52.28
C GLU A 338 -26.35 13.56 -52.80
N ASN A 339 -25.39 13.62 -51.87
CA ASN A 339 -23.96 13.65 -52.17
C ASN A 339 -23.34 12.26 -52.42
N CYS A 340 -24.14 11.20 -52.54
CA CYS A 340 -23.67 9.87 -52.95
C CYS A 340 -23.75 9.71 -54.47
N ASN A 341 -22.79 10.29 -55.18
CA ASN A 341 -22.68 10.16 -56.63
C ASN A 341 -21.21 10.16 -57.09
N PRO A 342 -20.89 9.63 -58.29
CA PRO A 342 -19.51 9.55 -58.81
C PRO A 342 -18.81 10.91 -59.02
N ASP A 343 -19.56 12.00 -59.13
CA ASP A 343 -19.05 13.36 -59.41
C ASP A 343 -18.75 14.17 -58.13
N SER A 344 -18.83 13.53 -56.96
CA SER A 344 -18.65 14.17 -55.63
C SER A 344 -17.38 13.67 -54.92
N ASP A 345 -16.92 14.41 -53.91
CA ASP A 345 -15.84 13.97 -53.00
C ASP A 345 -16.24 12.80 -52.06
N ALA A 346 -17.42 12.20 -52.21
CA ALA A 346 -17.84 11.04 -51.42
C ALA A 346 -17.11 9.77 -51.89
N PHE A 347 -16.93 8.81 -50.98
CA PHE A 347 -16.53 7.46 -51.37
C PHE A 347 -17.78 6.71 -51.85
N TYR A 348 -17.93 6.53 -53.17
CA TYR A 348 -19.05 5.82 -53.78
C TYR A 348 -18.54 4.66 -54.62
N LEU A 349 -19.17 3.50 -54.46
CA LEU A 349 -18.91 2.29 -55.23
C LEU A 349 -20.22 1.68 -55.72
N ARG A 350 -20.20 1.09 -56.91
CA ARG A 350 -21.32 0.36 -57.48
C ARG A 350 -20.85 -0.95 -58.13
N TYR A 351 -21.35 -2.05 -57.60
CA TYR A 351 -21.20 -3.38 -58.18
C TYR A 351 -22.50 -3.77 -58.89
N GLU A 352 -22.38 -4.34 -60.09
CA GLU A 352 -23.52 -4.80 -60.88
C GLU A 352 -23.15 -6.08 -61.62
N TYR A 353 -24.04 -7.06 -61.56
CA TYR A 353 -23.98 -8.29 -62.34
C TYR A 353 -25.37 -8.58 -62.90
N ASN A 354 -25.44 -9.05 -64.14
CA ASN A 354 -26.70 -9.29 -64.84
C ASN A 354 -26.53 -10.38 -65.91
N ALA A 355 -26.70 -11.64 -65.50
CA ALA A 355 -26.65 -12.81 -66.37
C ALA A 355 -27.62 -13.90 -65.89
N SER A 356 -27.13 -15.02 -65.34
CA SER A 356 -27.96 -16.12 -64.81
C SER A 356 -28.81 -15.71 -63.61
N PHE A 357 -28.32 -14.72 -62.85
CA PHE A 357 -29.03 -13.95 -61.83
C PHE A 357 -28.53 -12.50 -61.95
N SER A 358 -29.16 -11.57 -61.23
CA SER A 358 -28.71 -10.19 -61.16
C SER A 358 -28.60 -9.69 -59.73
N TYR A 359 -27.61 -8.83 -59.50
CA TYR A 359 -27.52 -8.03 -58.30
C TYR A 359 -26.98 -6.63 -58.61
N THR A 360 -27.35 -5.67 -57.77
CA THR A 360 -26.77 -4.33 -57.77
C THR A 360 -26.51 -3.93 -56.33
N VAL A 361 -25.27 -3.57 -56.01
CA VAL A 361 -24.87 -3.11 -54.67
C VAL A 361 -24.21 -1.75 -54.81
N GLU A 362 -24.82 -0.74 -54.20
CA GLU A 362 -24.31 0.61 -54.08
C GLU A 362 -23.85 0.83 -52.64
N ILE A 363 -22.60 1.29 -52.48
CA ILE A 363 -21.99 1.58 -51.19
C ILE A 363 -21.58 3.06 -51.20
N CYS A 364 -21.94 3.82 -50.16
CA CYS A 364 -21.59 5.23 -50.08
C CYS A 364 -21.18 5.68 -48.69
N MET A 365 -20.11 6.47 -48.62
CA MET A 365 -19.68 7.24 -47.47
C MET A 365 -19.82 8.74 -47.78
N PRO A 366 -20.87 9.42 -47.30
CA PRO A 366 -21.15 10.81 -47.64
C PRO A 366 -20.16 11.79 -46.96
N GLY A 367 -19.87 12.89 -47.65
CA GLY A 367 -18.99 13.96 -47.17
C GLY A 367 -17.81 14.19 -48.12
N ASN A 368 -16.81 14.96 -47.67
CA ASN A 368 -15.55 15.08 -48.39
C ASN A 368 -14.58 14.02 -47.86
N MET A 369 -14.41 12.92 -48.61
CA MET A 369 -13.46 11.84 -48.29
C MET A 369 -12.08 12.08 -48.91
N SER A 370 -11.91 13.13 -49.71
CA SER A 370 -10.63 13.62 -50.24
C SER A 370 -9.76 14.33 -49.18
N GLN A 371 -10.17 14.34 -47.89
CA GLN A 371 -9.45 14.95 -46.77
C GLN A 371 -9.44 14.03 -45.54
N SER A 372 -8.33 14.09 -44.78
CA SER A 372 -8.22 13.43 -43.47
C SER A 372 -9.24 14.03 -42.49
N PRO A 373 -9.92 13.21 -41.66
CA PRO A 373 -10.82 13.70 -40.62
C PRO A 373 -10.08 14.08 -39.32
N TRP A 374 -8.76 13.91 -39.26
CA TRP A 374 -7.95 14.11 -38.06
C TRP A 374 -7.38 15.53 -38.00
N GLU A 375 -7.54 16.20 -36.86
CA GLU A 375 -6.89 17.49 -36.60
C GLU A 375 -5.55 17.27 -35.85
N ASN A 376 -4.53 18.10 -36.14
CA ASN A 376 -3.28 18.09 -35.36
C ASN A 376 -3.48 18.76 -34.00
N GLN A 377 -3.99 18.00 -33.03
CA GLN A 377 -4.16 18.45 -31.65
C GLN A 377 -4.11 17.30 -30.64
N ARG A 378 -3.69 17.64 -29.42
CA ARG A 378 -3.63 16.72 -28.26
C ARG A 378 -4.89 16.72 -27.38
N SER A 379 -5.84 17.61 -27.63
CA SER A 379 -7.14 17.60 -26.95
C SER A 379 -8.04 16.51 -27.52
N ARG A 380 -9.11 16.17 -26.80
CA ARG A 380 -10.09 15.18 -27.26
C ARG A 380 -10.68 15.56 -28.62
N GLN A 381 -10.80 14.58 -29.52
CA GLN A 381 -11.47 14.73 -30.81
C GLN A 381 -12.56 13.65 -30.94
N ASP A 382 -13.78 14.05 -31.31
CA ASP A 382 -14.90 13.14 -31.56
C ASP A 382 -15.26 13.19 -33.06
N ILE A 383 -15.13 12.05 -33.74
CA ILE A 383 -15.41 11.89 -35.17
C ILE A 383 -16.57 10.93 -35.33
N THR A 384 -17.59 11.33 -36.09
CA THR A 384 -18.69 10.45 -36.50
C THR A 384 -18.68 10.33 -38.02
N LYS A 385 -18.70 9.10 -38.53
CA LYS A 385 -18.72 8.79 -39.95
C LYS A 385 -19.80 7.75 -40.25
N GLU A 386 -20.42 7.84 -41.41
CA GLU A 386 -21.53 6.96 -41.82
C GLU A 386 -21.19 6.24 -43.14
N LEU A 387 -21.62 4.99 -43.27
CA LEU A 387 -21.49 4.17 -44.47
C LEU A 387 -22.86 3.54 -44.77
N TYR A 388 -23.36 3.78 -45.98
CA TYR A 388 -24.65 3.32 -46.46
C TYR A 388 -24.47 2.17 -47.43
N PHE A 389 -25.30 1.15 -47.28
CA PHE A 389 -25.44 0.06 -48.24
C PHE A 389 -26.85 0.09 -48.82
N LYS A 390 -26.95 -0.07 -50.14
CA LYS A 390 -28.20 -0.25 -50.86
C LYS A 390 -28.00 -1.39 -51.85
N MET A 391 -28.72 -2.48 -51.64
CA MET A 391 -28.55 -3.73 -52.36
C MET A 391 -29.86 -4.12 -53.02
N ASN A 392 -29.78 -4.75 -54.18
CA ASN A 392 -30.90 -5.33 -54.89
C ASN A 392 -30.46 -6.70 -55.40
N PHE A 393 -31.21 -7.74 -55.09
CA PHE A 393 -30.91 -9.12 -55.48
C PHE A 393 -32.11 -9.72 -56.22
N SER A 394 -31.87 -10.38 -57.35
CA SER A 394 -32.86 -11.28 -57.97
C SER A 394 -32.77 -12.68 -57.38
N GLU A 395 -33.80 -13.49 -57.63
CA GLU A 395 -33.71 -14.94 -57.46
C GLU A 395 -32.69 -15.52 -58.46
N GLY A 396 -32.13 -16.70 -58.18
CA GLY A 396 -31.27 -17.43 -59.12
C GLY A 396 -29.90 -17.91 -58.60
N PHE A 397 -29.58 -17.69 -57.32
CA PHE A 397 -28.39 -18.25 -56.66
C PHE A 397 -28.77 -18.92 -55.33
N GLU A 398 -27.95 -19.86 -54.87
CA GLU A 398 -28.10 -20.54 -53.57
C GLU A 398 -27.22 -19.88 -52.50
N PRO A 399 -27.66 -19.77 -51.23
CA PRO A 399 -28.97 -20.16 -50.71
C PRO A 399 -30.10 -19.28 -51.27
N GLN A 400 -31.30 -19.85 -51.49
CA GLN A 400 -32.44 -19.09 -52.05
C GLN A 400 -32.76 -17.82 -51.26
N VAL A 401 -32.44 -16.67 -51.86
CA VAL A 401 -32.74 -15.33 -51.33
C VAL A 401 -34.11 -14.88 -51.85
N THR A 402 -34.93 -14.28 -50.99
CA THR A 402 -36.12 -13.53 -51.43
C THR A 402 -35.69 -12.34 -52.28
N SER A 403 -36.16 -12.25 -53.53
CA SER A 403 -35.86 -11.08 -54.36
C SER A 403 -36.38 -9.79 -53.71
N GLY A 404 -35.54 -8.76 -53.68
CA GLY A 404 -35.87 -7.54 -52.95
C GLY A 404 -34.75 -6.51 -52.87
N GLN A 405 -35.16 -5.30 -52.50
CA GLN A 405 -34.26 -4.19 -52.18
C GLN A 405 -33.99 -4.16 -50.68
N TYR A 406 -32.72 -4.23 -50.32
CA TYR A 406 -32.22 -4.16 -48.95
C TYR A 406 -31.43 -2.87 -48.75
N SER A 407 -31.49 -2.29 -47.57
CA SER A 407 -30.65 -1.13 -47.25
C SER A 407 -30.37 -1.05 -45.75
N THR A 408 -29.11 -0.81 -45.45
CA THR A 408 -28.55 -0.77 -44.10
C THR A 408 -27.60 0.42 -43.97
N LYS A 409 -27.43 0.91 -42.75
CA LYS A 409 -26.56 2.04 -42.42
C LYS A 409 -25.67 1.65 -41.24
N LEU A 410 -24.38 1.88 -41.41
CA LEU A 410 -23.36 1.77 -40.39
C LEU A 410 -22.93 3.17 -39.97
N THR A 411 -23.06 3.49 -38.68
CA THR A 411 -22.49 4.71 -38.10
C THR A 411 -21.32 4.30 -37.20
N LEU A 412 -20.12 4.84 -37.45
CA LEU A 412 -18.95 4.66 -36.59
C LEU A 412 -18.67 5.96 -35.84
N HIS A 413 -18.76 5.90 -34.52
CA HIS A 413 -18.22 6.93 -33.63
C HIS A 413 -16.79 6.55 -33.28
N THR A 414 -15.87 7.50 -33.38
CA THR A 414 -14.47 7.34 -32.96
C THR A 414 -14.04 8.55 -32.15
N THR A 415 -13.53 8.31 -30.95
CA THR A 415 -13.05 9.33 -30.03
C THR A 415 -11.58 9.11 -29.76
N THR A 416 -10.77 10.15 -29.93
CA THR A 416 -9.35 10.14 -29.59
C THR A 416 -9.04 11.12 -28.46
N GLY A 417 -7.99 10.82 -27.71
CA GLY A 417 -7.48 11.68 -26.66
C GLY A 417 -6.45 10.96 -25.79
N TYR A 418 -6.21 11.48 -24.60
CA TYR A 418 -5.25 10.90 -23.66
C TYR A 418 -5.95 10.24 -22.49
N PHE A 419 -5.30 9.25 -21.89
CA PHE A 419 -5.69 8.68 -20.59
C PHE A 419 -4.47 8.56 -19.68
N GLU A 420 -4.70 8.46 -18.38
CA GLU A 420 -3.65 8.23 -17.39
C GLU A 420 -3.34 6.74 -17.27
N LEU A 421 -2.05 6.37 -17.34
CA LEU A 421 -1.63 4.99 -17.19
C LEU A 421 -1.83 4.50 -15.74
N PRO A 422 -2.16 3.21 -15.52
CA PRO A 422 -2.28 2.63 -14.18
C PRO A 422 -1.04 2.89 -13.31
N ASN A 423 -1.26 3.45 -12.13
CA ASN A 423 -0.21 3.81 -11.17
C ASN A 423 -0.75 3.72 -9.72
N TYR A 424 0.05 4.01 -8.70
CA TYR A 424 -0.39 3.91 -7.31
C TYR A 424 -1.33 5.05 -6.85
N GLU A 425 -1.33 6.20 -7.53
CA GLU A 425 -2.21 7.35 -7.23
C GLU A 425 -3.64 7.10 -7.74
N ASN A 426 -3.78 6.53 -8.93
CA ASN A 426 -5.10 6.19 -9.52
C ASN A 426 -5.63 4.79 -9.13
N GLY A 427 -4.99 4.10 -8.17
CA GLY A 427 -5.47 2.80 -7.68
C GLY A 427 -5.18 1.61 -8.60
N GLN A 428 -4.20 1.74 -9.49
CA GLN A 428 -3.75 0.72 -10.45
C GLN A 428 -4.80 0.38 -11.53
N VAL A 429 -5.66 1.33 -11.88
CA VAL A 429 -6.63 1.21 -12.99
C VAL A 429 -6.35 2.30 -14.04
N PRO A 430 -6.65 2.08 -15.33
CA PRO A 430 -6.50 3.11 -16.34
C PRO A 430 -7.43 4.29 -16.04
N GLY A 431 -6.92 5.51 -16.20
CA GLY A 431 -7.72 6.72 -16.04
C GLY A 431 -8.81 6.86 -17.10
N PRO A 432 -9.82 7.72 -16.85
CA PRO A 432 -10.79 8.09 -17.88
C PRO A 432 -10.10 8.85 -19.02
N LEU A 433 -10.82 8.96 -20.15
CA LEU A 433 -10.43 9.87 -21.23
C LEU A 433 -10.35 11.31 -20.72
N ILE A 434 -9.29 12.02 -21.10
CA ILE A 434 -9.00 13.39 -20.67
C ILE A 434 -9.41 14.36 -21.79
N GLU A 435 -10.26 15.34 -21.45
CA GLU A 435 -10.78 16.35 -22.38
C GLU A 435 -9.67 17.28 -22.95
N ASN A 436 -8.78 17.76 -22.08
CA ASN A 436 -7.71 18.70 -22.42
C ASN A 436 -6.35 18.01 -22.39
N SER A 437 -5.43 18.40 -23.28
CA SER A 437 -4.07 17.86 -23.31
C SER A 437 -3.40 17.88 -21.91
N PRO A 438 -2.94 16.72 -21.38
CA PRO A 438 -2.25 16.66 -20.09
C PRO A 438 -0.84 17.27 -20.17
N PHE A 439 -0.26 17.31 -21.37
CA PHE A 439 0.93 18.08 -21.71
C PHE A 439 0.50 19.51 -22.02
N GLY A 440 1.09 20.52 -21.38
CA GLY A 440 0.72 21.93 -21.57
C GLY A 440 0.91 22.45 -23.00
N ASN A 441 0.65 23.74 -23.22
CA ASN A 441 0.66 24.42 -24.54
C ASN A 441 2.02 24.45 -25.31
N SER A 442 2.98 23.58 -24.98
CA SER A 442 4.18 23.33 -25.77
C SER A 442 3.85 22.44 -26.99
N SER A 443 3.31 23.07 -28.03
CA SER A 443 3.25 22.50 -29.38
C SER A 443 4.66 22.47 -29.99
N GLN A 444 5.32 21.31 -29.89
CA GLN A 444 6.57 21.07 -30.61
C GLN A 444 6.24 20.87 -32.10
N LYS A 445 6.52 21.90 -32.91
CA LYS A 445 6.65 21.72 -34.36
C LYS A 445 7.92 20.92 -34.64
N LEU A 446 7.80 19.60 -34.83
CA LEU A 446 8.84 18.84 -35.53
C LEU A 446 8.77 19.17 -37.02
N ALA A 447 9.94 19.21 -37.67
CA ALA A 447 10.05 19.35 -39.11
C ALA A 447 9.97 17.98 -39.77
N SER A 448 9.23 17.89 -40.87
CA SER A 448 9.11 16.67 -41.68
C SER A 448 10.45 16.27 -42.30
N ARG A 449 10.64 14.97 -42.50
CA ARG A 449 11.66 14.40 -43.39
C ARG A 449 10.97 13.99 -44.68
N ASP A 450 11.44 14.52 -45.81
CA ASP A 450 11.02 14.01 -47.12
C ASP A 450 11.54 12.58 -47.33
N LEU A 451 10.68 11.72 -47.86
CA LEU A 451 11.05 10.48 -48.50
C LEU A 451 10.35 10.45 -49.87
N ASP A 452 11.13 10.65 -50.94
CA ASP A 452 10.63 10.57 -52.32
C ASP A 452 10.21 9.12 -52.65
N SER A 453 9.03 8.95 -53.25
CA SER A 453 8.68 7.73 -53.98
C SER A 453 7.90 8.06 -55.25
N TYR A 454 8.60 7.98 -56.39
CA TYR A 454 7.99 8.03 -57.72
C TYR A 454 7.64 6.62 -58.19
N THR A 455 6.35 6.26 -58.22
CA THR A 455 5.76 5.41 -59.28
C THR A 455 4.24 5.43 -59.21
N ALA A 456 3.59 6.15 -60.13
CA ALA A 456 2.14 6.09 -60.31
C ALA A 456 1.78 5.02 -61.35
N TRP A 457 0.82 4.14 -61.02
CA TRP A 457 0.14 3.27 -61.97
C TRP A 457 -1.29 3.78 -62.22
N ASN A 458 -1.76 3.73 -63.46
CA ASN A 458 -3.10 4.18 -63.85
C ASN A 458 -4.13 3.05 -63.63
N ILE A 459 -5.14 3.25 -62.79
CA ILE A 459 -6.32 2.38 -62.68
C ILE A 459 -7.61 3.22 -62.73
N LEU A 460 -8.73 2.55 -63.05
CA LEU A 460 -10.01 3.08 -63.53
C LEU A 460 -10.81 3.95 -62.53
N HIS A 461 -11.90 4.55 -63.03
CA HIS A 461 -12.90 5.38 -62.33
C HIS A 461 -13.47 4.79 -61.01
N ALA A 462 -12.67 4.82 -59.94
CA ALA A 462 -13.13 5.33 -58.65
C ALA A 462 -12.81 6.84 -58.58
N THR A 463 -13.39 7.57 -57.62
CA THR A 463 -13.13 9.01 -57.44
C THR A 463 -11.64 9.22 -57.11
N SER A 464 -10.83 9.65 -58.09
CA SER A 464 -9.36 9.55 -58.07
C SER A 464 -8.64 10.32 -56.96
N ASN A 465 -9.37 11.17 -56.24
CA ASN A 465 -8.85 11.93 -55.09
C ASN A 465 -8.89 11.14 -53.78
N VAL A 466 -9.78 10.15 -53.61
CA VAL A 466 -10.05 9.51 -52.30
C VAL A 466 -9.03 8.41 -51.96
N SER A 467 -8.48 7.72 -52.96
CA SER A 467 -7.47 6.67 -52.76
C SER A 467 -6.15 7.21 -52.17
N ASN A 468 -5.71 8.38 -52.65
CA ASN A 468 -4.41 8.97 -52.31
C ASN A 468 -4.38 9.72 -50.95
N VAL A 469 -5.48 9.73 -50.19
CA VAL A 469 -5.60 10.53 -48.95
C VAL A 469 -4.80 9.90 -47.82
N GLN A 470 -3.79 10.61 -47.32
CA GLN A 470 -3.07 10.20 -46.10
C GLN A 470 -3.96 10.25 -44.86
N ASN A 471 -3.65 9.42 -43.87
CA ASN A 471 -4.30 9.43 -42.55
C ASN A 471 -5.83 9.29 -42.65
N LYS A 472 -6.31 8.32 -43.42
CA LYS A 472 -7.74 8.04 -43.54
C LYS A 472 -8.36 7.71 -42.17
N GLY A 473 -9.62 8.07 -41.98
CA GLY A 473 -10.37 7.68 -40.78
C GLY A 473 -10.69 6.17 -40.79
N PRO A 474 -10.85 5.51 -39.62
CA PRO A 474 -10.97 4.06 -39.52
C PRO A 474 -12.11 3.49 -40.39
N LEU A 475 -13.28 4.13 -40.46
CA LEU A 475 -14.37 3.66 -41.31
C LEU A 475 -14.05 3.70 -42.82
N LEU A 476 -13.26 4.68 -43.28
CA LEU A 476 -12.85 4.76 -44.69
C LEU A 476 -11.82 3.67 -45.01
N ASN A 477 -10.83 3.46 -44.13
CA ASN A 477 -9.88 2.36 -44.23
C ASN A 477 -10.59 0.99 -44.27
N ILE A 478 -11.57 0.75 -43.40
CA ILE A 478 -12.38 -0.48 -43.42
C ILE A 478 -13.16 -0.60 -44.72
N ALA A 479 -13.83 0.47 -45.17
CA ALA A 479 -14.63 0.44 -46.39
C ALA A 479 -13.77 0.14 -47.63
N MET A 480 -12.57 0.71 -47.72
CA MET A 480 -11.63 0.45 -48.81
C MET A 480 -10.95 -0.93 -48.68
N ALA A 481 -10.65 -1.41 -47.47
CA ALA A 481 -10.13 -2.74 -47.25
C ALA A 481 -11.15 -3.84 -47.64
N LEU A 482 -12.43 -3.68 -47.28
CA LEU A 482 -13.48 -4.67 -47.50
C LEU A 482 -14.17 -4.57 -48.88
N PHE A 483 -14.28 -3.35 -49.42
CA PHE A 483 -15.05 -3.09 -50.65
C PHE A 483 -14.29 -2.25 -51.68
N GLY A 484 -13.07 -1.78 -51.41
CA GLY A 484 -12.29 -1.02 -52.39
C GLY A 484 -11.65 -1.90 -53.48
N GLU A 485 -10.76 -1.30 -54.25
CA GLU A 485 -10.01 -1.98 -55.31
C GLU A 485 -9.20 -3.18 -54.77
N GLY A 486 -9.25 -4.31 -55.50
CA GLY A 486 -8.62 -5.57 -55.10
C GLY A 486 -9.22 -6.23 -53.84
N SER A 487 -10.33 -5.72 -53.30
CA SER A 487 -11.08 -6.38 -52.22
C SER A 487 -11.81 -7.62 -52.73
N PHE A 488 -12.37 -8.43 -51.84
CA PHE A 488 -13.15 -9.62 -52.24
C PHE A 488 -14.32 -9.29 -53.19
N ALA A 489 -14.92 -8.10 -53.08
CA ALA A 489 -15.98 -7.65 -53.98
C ALA A 489 -15.48 -7.32 -55.40
N ASP A 490 -14.19 -7.02 -55.58
CA ASP A 490 -13.56 -6.72 -56.86
C ASP A 490 -13.12 -8.01 -57.57
N VAL A 491 -14.11 -8.72 -58.14
CA VAL A 491 -13.93 -9.98 -58.88
C VAL A 491 -12.95 -9.86 -60.06
N GLN A 492 -12.56 -8.66 -60.51
CA GLN A 492 -11.60 -8.50 -61.61
C GLN A 492 -10.13 -8.53 -61.14
N HIS A 493 -9.86 -8.11 -59.90
CA HIS A 493 -8.49 -7.92 -59.38
C HIS A 493 -8.14 -8.81 -58.18
N THR A 494 -8.96 -9.81 -57.87
CA THR A 494 -8.71 -10.77 -56.77
C THR A 494 -7.79 -11.93 -57.15
N THR A 495 -7.11 -12.44 -56.13
CA THR A 495 -6.47 -13.77 -56.07
C THR A 495 -7.36 -14.88 -56.61
N LEU A 496 -8.65 -14.85 -56.27
CA LEU A 496 -9.65 -15.84 -56.70
C LEU A 496 -9.87 -15.80 -58.22
N ALA A 497 -9.91 -14.61 -58.83
CA ALA A 497 -9.99 -14.45 -60.28
C ALA A 497 -8.73 -14.96 -61.00
N ALA A 498 -7.55 -14.64 -60.46
CA ALA A 498 -6.27 -15.17 -60.95
C ALA A 498 -6.22 -16.71 -60.85
N TYR A 499 -6.72 -17.28 -59.76
CA TYR A 499 -6.81 -18.72 -59.56
C TYR A 499 -7.81 -19.38 -60.54
N ALA A 500 -9.01 -18.82 -60.70
CA ALA A 500 -10.02 -19.33 -61.63
C ALA A 500 -9.48 -19.38 -63.07
N ASN A 501 -8.70 -18.36 -63.47
CA ASN A 501 -8.02 -18.29 -64.76
C ASN A 501 -6.78 -19.19 -64.89
N SER A 502 -6.23 -19.71 -63.79
CA SER A 502 -5.00 -20.54 -63.79
C SER A 502 -5.22 -22.00 -64.22
N GLY A 503 -6.46 -22.49 -64.15
CA GLY A 503 -6.80 -23.90 -64.42
C GLY A 503 -6.33 -24.92 -63.37
N ILE A 504 -5.63 -24.49 -62.32
CA ILE A 504 -5.13 -25.33 -61.22
C ILE A 504 -6.31 -25.93 -60.43
N ILE A 505 -6.10 -27.10 -59.81
CA ILE A 505 -7.04 -27.72 -58.86
C ILE A 505 -6.32 -27.90 -57.53
N TYR A 506 -6.79 -27.17 -56.51
CA TYR A 506 -6.29 -27.21 -55.14
C TYR A 506 -7.48 -27.33 -54.18
N ARG A 507 -7.41 -28.33 -53.29
CA ARG A 507 -8.49 -28.65 -52.33
C ARG A 507 -8.29 -28.03 -50.94
N GLY A 508 -7.19 -27.32 -50.73
CA GLY A 508 -6.96 -26.52 -49.53
C GLY A 508 -7.47 -25.10 -49.67
N CYS A 509 -7.13 -24.25 -48.69
CA CYS A 509 -7.44 -22.83 -48.71
C CYS A 509 -6.61 -22.08 -49.74
N ILE A 510 -7.27 -21.48 -50.73
CA ILE A 510 -6.65 -20.61 -51.74
C ILE A 510 -6.45 -19.22 -51.16
N ASP A 511 -7.49 -18.68 -50.51
CA ASP A 511 -7.46 -17.38 -49.85
C ASP A 511 -8.53 -17.30 -48.74
N LEU A 512 -8.42 -16.32 -47.85
CA LEU A 512 -9.36 -16.04 -46.77
C LEU A 512 -10.22 -14.83 -47.11
N VAL A 513 -11.55 -14.95 -46.98
CA VAL A 513 -12.46 -13.80 -47.18
C VAL A 513 -12.37 -12.87 -45.98
N PRO A 514 -12.00 -11.58 -46.17
CA PRO A 514 -11.92 -10.61 -45.07
C PRO A 514 -13.23 -10.51 -44.29
N PHE A 515 -13.12 -10.23 -42.99
CA PHE A 515 -14.23 -9.94 -42.06
C PHE A 515 -15.10 -11.13 -41.62
N ILE A 516 -15.08 -12.27 -42.33
CA ILE A 516 -15.93 -13.45 -42.00
C ILE A 516 -15.63 -14.01 -40.60
N THR A 517 -14.35 -14.12 -40.22
CA THR A 517 -13.92 -14.58 -38.89
C THR A 517 -14.33 -13.64 -37.75
N LEU A 518 -14.59 -12.37 -38.05
CA LEU A 518 -15.14 -11.40 -37.10
C LEU A 518 -16.68 -11.46 -37.03
N LEU A 519 -17.36 -12.04 -38.02
CA LEU A 519 -18.80 -12.27 -38.02
C LEU A 519 -19.23 -13.60 -37.35
N ASP A 520 -18.36 -14.60 -37.26
CA ASP A 520 -18.68 -15.90 -36.62
C ASP A 520 -18.98 -15.78 -35.11
N GLU A 521 -20.15 -16.20 -34.63
CA GLU A 521 -20.51 -16.19 -33.20
C GLU A 521 -19.84 -17.32 -32.41
N THR A 522 -19.61 -18.50 -33.03
CA THR A 522 -18.92 -19.63 -32.40
C THR A 522 -18.36 -20.61 -33.45
N TYR A 523 -17.05 -20.92 -33.34
CA TYR A 523 -16.25 -21.84 -34.16
C TYR A 523 -16.76 -23.31 -34.29
N HIS A 524 -17.94 -23.61 -33.76
CA HIS A 524 -18.56 -24.94 -33.74
C HIS A 524 -19.97 -24.97 -34.36
N GLU A 525 -20.57 -23.83 -34.69
CA GLU A 525 -21.74 -23.80 -35.56
C GLU A 525 -21.28 -23.69 -37.02
N SER A 526 -22.04 -24.25 -37.96
CA SER A 526 -21.69 -24.18 -39.38
C SER A 526 -21.79 -22.72 -39.84
N PRO A 527 -20.68 -22.06 -40.22
CA PRO A 527 -20.73 -20.63 -40.54
C PRO A 527 -21.59 -20.41 -41.77
N THR A 528 -22.42 -19.37 -41.75
CA THR A 528 -23.33 -19.02 -42.86
C THR A 528 -22.58 -18.77 -44.15
N PHE A 529 -21.33 -18.30 -44.07
CA PHE A 529 -20.37 -18.20 -45.17
C PHE A 529 -19.02 -18.78 -44.70
N TYR A 530 -18.40 -19.70 -45.46
CA TYR A 530 -17.14 -20.32 -45.04
C TYR A 530 -15.97 -19.33 -45.27
N PRO A 531 -15.12 -19.05 -44.26
CA PRO A 531 -14.10 -17.99 -44.35
C PRO A 531 -12.98 -18.29 -45.35
N CYS A 532 -12.90 -19.52 -45.87
CA CYS A 532 -11.80 -20.04 -46.64
C CYS A 532 -12.25 -20.45 -48.05
N LEU A 533 -11.76 -19.75 -49.07
CA LEU A 533 -12.07 -20.05 -50.47
C LEU A 533 -11.28 -21.30 -50.88
N THR A 534 -11.98 -22.36 -51.27
CA THR A 534 -11.37 -23.61 -51.76
C THR A 534 -11.68 -23.85 -53.22
N GLY A 535 -10.81 -24.58 -53.92
CA GLY A 535 -11.03 -24.90 -55.34
C GLY A 535 -12.27 -25.76 -55.59
N THR A 536 -12.87 -26.34 -54.56
CA THR A 536 -14.10 -27.16 -54.68
C THR A 536 -15.37 -26.33 -54.83
N TYR A 537 -15.38 -25.04 -54.43
CA TYR A 537 -16.48 -24.12 -54.79
C TYR A 537 -16.57 -23.92 -56.32
N LEU A 538 -15.44 -24.06 -57.02
CA LEU A 538 -15.35 -24.07 -58.48
C LEU A 538 -15.50 -25.49 -59.10
N GLU A 539 -15.74 -26.54 -58.29
CA GLU A 539 -15.95 -27.93 -58.78
C GLU A 539 -17.44 -28.31 -58.96
N SER A 540 -18.42 -27.52 -58.48
CA SER A 540 -19.84 -27.79 -58.75
C SER A 540 -20.21 -27.43 -60.20
N ASP A 541 -20.09 -28.43 -61.09
CA ASP A 541 -20.45 -28.45 -62.52
C ASP A 541 -19.75 -27.43 -63.48
N ALA A 542 -19.09 -26.40 -62.97
CA ALA A 542 -18.51 -25.28 -63.74
C ALA A 542 -17.38 -25.63 -64.73
N ARG A 543 -16.87 -26.88 -64.75
CA ARG A 543 -15.94 -27.38 -65.80
C ARG A 543 -16.63 -28.16 -66.91
N LEU A 544 -17.92 -28.48 -66.78
CA LEU A 544 -18.72 -29.23 -67.77
C LEU A 544 -19.83 -28.39 -68.41
N ASN A 545 -20.25 -27.29 -67.79
CA ASN A 545 -21.13 -26.27 -68.37
C ASN A 545 -20.67 -24.85 -67.96
N HIS A 546 -21.05 -23.82 -68.73
CA HIS A 546 -20.95 -22.38 -68.35
C HIS A 546 -21.45 -22.15 -66.91
N ASP A 547 -20.90 -21.27 -66.07
CA ASP A 547 -19.88 -20.22 -66.26
C ASP A 547 -19.09 -20.06 -64.94
N SER A 548 -17.75 -20.13 -64.96
CA SER A 548 -16.95 -19.90 -63.74
C SER A 548 -17.16 -18.50 -63.14
N ASN A 549 -17.49 -17.52 -63.98
CA ASN A 549 -17.80 -16.16 -63.57
C ASN A 549 -19.09 -16.07 -62.74
N ALA A 550 -20.10 -16.90 -63.05
CA ALA A 550 -21.38 -16.88 -62.33
C ALA A 550 -21.23 -17.36 -60.87
N THR A 551 -20.37 -18.36 -60.63
CA THR A 551 -20.05 -18.83 -59.27
C THR A 551 -19.37 -17.76 -58.44
N LEU A 552 -18.35 -17.08 -59.00
CA LEU A 552 -17.64 -15.98 -58.32
C LEU A 552 -18.59 -14.84 -57.93
N HIS A 553 -19.48 -14.47 -58.84
CA HIS A 553 -20.51 -13.45 -58.59
C HIS A 553 -21.57 -13.91 -57.57
N ALA A 554 -21.80 -15.23 -57.41
CA ALA A 554 -22.71 -15.76 -56.39
C ALA A 554 -22.07 -15.68 -55.00
N ASP A 555 -20.78 -16.02 -54.88
CA ASP A 555 -20.02 -15.85 -53.63
C ASP A 555 -19.98 -14.37 -53.18
N VAL A 556 -19.80 -13.44 -54.12
CA VAL A 556 -19.85 -11.98 -53.83
C VAL A 556 -21.26 -11.50 -53.48
N ALA A 557 -22.30 -11.98 -54.16
CA ALA A 557 -23.69 -11.68 -53.79
C ALA A 557 -24.01 -12.20 -52.38
N MET A 558 -23.54 -13.40 -52.04
CA MET A 558 -23.68 -14.01 -50.72
C MET A 558 -22.89 -13.26 -49.63
N TYR A 559 -21.69 -12.76 -49.93
CA TYR A 559 -20.93 -11.88 -49.04
C TYR A 559 -21.68 -10.58 -48.74
N PHE A 560 -22.24 -9.92 -49.76
CA PHE A 560 -23.07 -8.73 -49.54
C PHE A 560 -24.37 -9.04 -48.78
N LEU A 561 -24.95 -10.23 -48.96
CA LEU A 561 -26.13 -10.67 -48.23
C LEU A 561 -25.90 -10.70 -46.70
N LEU A 562 -24.68 -10.96 -46.23
CA LEU A 562 -24.34 -10.88 -44.79
C LEU A 562 -24.59 -9.48 -44.20
N PHE A 563 -24.52 -8.43 -45.03
CA PHE A 563 -24.75 -7.03 -44.67
C PHE A 563 -26.18 -6.54 -45.01
N SER A 564 -27.08 -7.42 -45.44
CA SER A 564 -28.45 -7.04 -45.86
C SER A 564 -29.47 -6.99 -44.71
N GLY A 565 -29.15 -7.59 -43.56
CA GLY A 565 -30.07 -7.69 -42.42
C GLY A 565 -31.13 -8.80 -42.53
N VAL A 566 -30.97 -9.76 -43.45
CA VAL A 566 -31.84 -10.95 -43.54
C VAL A 566 -31.70 -11.87 -42.33
N SER A 567 -32.79 -12.58 -41.98
CA SER A 567 -32.84 -13.48 -40.82
C SER A 567 -31.97 -14.75 -40.94
N SER A 568 -31.43 -15.03 -42.13
CA SER A 568 -30.44 -16.09 -42.39
C SER A 568 -28.99 -15.61 -42.29
N GLY A 569 -28.78 -14.29 -42.11
CA GLY A 569 -27.47 -13.67 -41.94
C GLY A 569 -27.09 -13.52 -40.46
N PRO A 570 -25.91 -12.93 -40.18
CA PRO A 570 -25.49 -12.60 -38.82
C PRO A 570 -26.46 -11.61 -38.16
N SER A 571 -26.57 -11.68 -36.83
CA SER A 571 -27.39 -10.75 -36.05
C SER A 571 -26.87 -9.30 -36.18
N SER A 572 -27.75 -8.31 -36.04
CA SER A 572 -27.35 -6.88 -36.12
C SER A 572 -26.33 -6.51 -35.04
N GLU A 573 -26.47 -7.09 -33.85
CA GLU A 573 -25.50 -6.98 -32.76
C GLU A 573 -24.15 -7.60 -33.14
N ARG A 574 -24.14 -8.73 -33.84
CA ARG A 574 -22.92 -9.37 -34.33
C ARG A 574 -22.20 -8.55 -35.39
N VAL A 575 -22.93 -8.00 -36.36
CA VAL A 575 -22.38 -7.10 -37.39
C VAL A 575 -21.81 -5.84 -36.73
N GLN A 576 -22.51 -5.26 -35.74
CA GLN A 576 -22.03 -4.14 -34.95
C GLN A 576 -20.74 -4.46 -34.18
N ASN A 577 -20.66 -5.63 -33.54
CA ASN A 577 -19.47 -6.09 -32.83
C ASN A 577 -18.28 -6.34 -33.78
N ALA A 578 -18.53 -6.90 -34.97
CA ALA A 578 -17.53 -7.11 -36.01
C ALA A 578 -16.96 -5.79 -36.55
N PHE A 579 -17.82 -4.79 -36.84
CA PHE A 579 -17.34 -3.46 -37.26
C PHE A 579 -16.63 -2.70 -36.15
N THR A 580 -17.05 -2.86 -34.89
CA THR A 580 -16.33 -2.32 -33.72
C THR A 580 -14.93 -2.94 -33.61
N SER A 581 -14.82 -4.25 -33.83
CA SER A 581 -13.55 -4.99 -33.88
C SER A 581 -12.65 -4.57 -35.05
N ALA A 582 -13.23 -4.37 -36.24
CA ALA A 582 -12.50 -3.88 -37.40
C ALA A 582 -12.01 -2.44 -37.22
N ALA A 583 -12.76 -1.59 -36.51
CA ALA A 583 -12.29 -0.25 -36.14
C ALA A 583 -11.11 -0.30 -35.15
N PHE A 584 -11.14 -1.20 -34.16
CA PHE A 584 -9.99 -1.46 -33.31
C PHE A 584 -8.75 -1.88 -34.12
N LEU A 585 -8.89 -2.81 -35.08
CA LEU A 585 -7.78 -3.28 -35.92
C LEU A 585 -7.26 -2.21 -36.90
N ALA A 586 -8.16 -1.39 -37.45
CA ALA A 586 -7.79 -0.26 -38.30
C ALA A 586 -7.00 0.81 -37.52
N ASN A 587 -7.41 1.09 -36.28
CA ASN A 587 -6.70 1.98 -35.38
C ASN A 587 -5.33 1.39 -34.97
N ASP A 588 -5.25 0.09 -34.63
CA ASP A 588 -3.97 -0.53 -34.28
C ASP A 588 -2.98 -0.51 -35.44
N MET A 589 -3.44 -0.80 -36.66
CA MET A 589 -2.60 -0.68 -37.85
C MET A 589 -2.10 0.75 -38.07
N LEU A 590 -3.00 1.74 -38.05
CA LEU A 590 -2.65 3.16 -38.24
C LEU A 590 -1.58 3.62 -37.22
N MET A 591 -1.70 3.17 -35.98
CA MET A 591 -0.80 3.53 -34.88
C MET A 591 0.47 2.64 -34.77
N THR A 592 0.58 1.55 -35.56
CA THR A 592 1.75 0.66 -35.57
C THR A 592 2.61 0.76 -36.83
N ASN A 593 2.10 1.34 -37.91
CA ASN A 593 2.81 1.41 -39.19
C ASN A 593 3.92 2.49 -39.17
N ASN A 594 4.91 2.27 -38.31
CA ASN A 594 5.88 3.27 -37.86
C ASN A 594 6.96 3.57 -38.91
N PHE A 595 6.66 4.51 -39.82
CA PHE A 595 7.67 5.32 -40.51
C PHE A 595 8.01 6.62 -39.76
N GLN A 596 7.32 6.91 -38.66
CA GLN A 596 7.42 8.16 -37.90
C GLN A 596 8.11 7.98 -36.53
N SER A 597 8.47 9.09 -35.90
CA SER A 597 9.16 9.12 -34.61
C SER A 597 8.21 8.94 -33.44
N GLN A 598 8.45 7.93 -32.59
CA GLN A 598 7.86 7.84 -31.26
C GLN A 598 8.51 8.90 -30.35
N THR A 599 7.71 9.79 -29.74
CA THR A 599 8.21 10.95 -28.97
C THR A 599 7.88 10.91 -27.47
N ILE A 600 6.87 10.13 -27.05
CA ILE A 600 6.45 10.06 -25.64
C ILE A 600 7.26 8.95 -24.95
N SER A 601 8.16 9.33 -24.04
CA SER A 601 8.90 8.38 -23.19
C SER A 601 8.05 7.90 -22.02
N ILE A 602 7.91 6.59 -21.88
CA ILE A 602 7.18 5.93 -20.79
C ILE A 602 8.20 5.23 -19.89
N SER A 603 8.05 5.38 -18.58
CA SER A 603 9.01 4.95 -17.57
C SER A 603 8.28 4.48 -16.30
N TYR A 604 8.87 3.55 -15.55
CA TYR A 604 8.23 2.94 -14.38
C TYR A 604 9.15 2.86 -13.16
N ASP A 605 8.56 2.97 -11.96
CA ASP A 605 9.18 2.58 -10.69
C ASP A 605 8.11 1.91 -9.81
N MET A 606 8.17 0.59 -9.68
CA MET A 606 7.24 -0.18 -8.82
C MET A 606 7.47 0.06 -7.32
N GLY A 607 8.56 0.73 -6.96
CA GLY A 607 8.91 1.08 -5.60
C GLY A 607 9.30 -0.11 -4.72
N ALA A 608 9.93 0.19 -3.59
CA ALA A 608 10.18 -0.76 -2.52
C ALA A 608 9.20 -0.55 -1.36
N ASP A 609 8.74 -1.64 -0.74
CA ASP A 609 7.91 -1.58 0.46
C ASP A 609 8.75 -1.22 1.69
N VAL A 610 8.33 -0.20 2.44
CA VAL A 610 8.96 0.20 3.71
C VAL A 610 7.91 0.30 4.82
N PRO A 611 8.13 -0.33 5.99
CA PRO A 611 7.27 -0.15 7.15
C PRO A 611 7.51 1.22 7.78
N LYS A 612 6.47 2.06 7.79
CA LYS A 612 6.46 3.38 8.40
C LYS A 612 5.59 3.37 9.67
N PRO A 613 6.09 3.83 10.83
CA PRO A 613 5.25 4.09 11.99
C PRO A 613 4.17 5.13 11.67
N ASP A 614 2.94 4.85 12.06
CA ASP A 614 1.84 5.80 11.97
C ASP A 614 1.30 6.11 13.38
N ILE A 615 1.10 7.41 13.64
CA ILE A 615 0.63 7.94 14.92
C ILE A 615 -0.11 9.25 14.62
N SER A 616 -1.34 9.39 15.11
CA SER A 616 -2.07 10.65 15.03
C SER A 616 -1.33 11.79 15.77
N ARG A 617 -1.40 13.02 15.24
CA ARG A 617 -0.81 14.21 15.91
C ARG A 617 -1.30 14.37 17.35
N GLY A 618 -2.57 14.05 17.61
CA GLY A 618 -3.15 14.03 18.95
C GLY A 618 -2.50 13.00 19.88
N GLY A 619 -2.27 11.77 19.38
CA GLY A 619 -1.54 10.72 20.11
C GLY A 619 -0.11 11.13 20.46
N ILE A 620 0.61 11.75 19.53
CA ILE A 620 1.97 12.29 19.77
C ILE A 620 1.96 13.32 20.91
N ILE A 621 1.05 14.29 20.85
CA ILE A 621 0.94 15.35 21.88
C ILE A 621 0.58 14.74 23.24
N PHE A 622 -0.45 13.89 23.29
CA PHE A 622 -0.96 13.29 24.52
C PHE A 622 0.12 12.46 25.25
N VAL A 623 0.77 11.54 24.53
CA VAL A 623 1.85 10.72 25.10
C VAL A 623 3.05 11.57 25.51
N SER A 624 3.41 12.60 24.74
CA SER A 624 4.54 13.49 25.09
C SER A 624 4.29 14.26 26.38
N ILE A 625 3.05 14.73 26.61
CA ILE A 625 2.63 15.36 27.87
C ILE A 625 2.69 14.35 29.03
N LEU A 626 2.16 13.14 28.83
CA LEU A 626 2.12 12.08 29.84
C LEU A 626 3.53 11.66 30.29
N LEU A 627 4.43 11.43 29.31
CA LEU A 627 5.83 11.08 29.53
C LEU A 627 6.60 12.23 30.17
N GLY A 628 6.40 13.47 29.70
CA GLY A 628 7.03 14.66 30.26
C GLY A 628 6.65 14.88 31.73
N LEU A 629 5.36 14.79 32.05
CA LEU A 629 4.84 14.89 33.42
C LEU A 629 5.48 13.82 34.33
N TYR A 630 5.50 12.57 33.89
CA TYR A 630 6.11 11.47 34.63
C TYR A 630 7.60 11.69 34.89
N LEU A 631 8.38 12.05 33.86
CA LEU A 631 9.82 12.29 34.00
C LEU A 631 10.13 13.48 34.91
N ILE A 632 9.37 14.58 34.82
CA ILE A 632 9.50 15.74 35.71
C ILE A 632 9.20 15.36 37.16
N CYS A 633 8.10 14.65 37.42
CA CYS A 633 7.74 14.19 38.76
C CYS A 633 8.77 13.22 39.35
N LEU A 634 9.27 12.27 38.54
CA LEU A 634 10.29 11.30 38.95
C LEU A 634 11.63 11.99 39.27
N LEU A 635 12.07 12.93 38.43
CA LEU A 635 13.30 13.71 38.64
C LEU A 635 13.19 14.63 39.86
N ALA A 636 12.07 15.33 40.05
CA ALA A 636 11.83 16.15 41.22
C ALA A 636 11.90 15.34 42.52
N LEU A 637 11.30 14.14 42.53
CA LEU A 637 11.33 13.25 43.69
C LEU A 637 12.73 12.66 43.95
N ALA A 638 13.48 12.34 42.90
CA ALA A 638 14.89 11.91 43.00
C ALA A 638 15.77 13.03 43.58
N LEU A 639 15.66 14.26 43.08
CA LEU A 639 16.38 15.44 43.58
C LEU A 639 16.02 15.76 45.04
N TYR A 640 14.74 15.70 45.40
CA TYR A 640 14.26 15.82 46.79
C TYR A 640 14.95 14.81 47.72
N SER A 641 15.05 13.54 47.28
CA SER A 641 15.72 12.47 48.04
C SER A 641 17.24 12.65 48.17
N ALA A 642 17.87 13.42 47.26
CA ALA A 642 19.32 13.61 47.19
C ALA A 642 19.80 14.88 47.92
N TRP A 643 19.00 15.95 47.96
CA TRP A 643 19.39 17.23 48.55
C TRP A 643 19.44 17.18 50.09
N ILE A 644 18.61 16.35 50.71
CA ILE A 644 18.48 16.26 52.17
C ILE A 644 19.33 15.08 52.70
N PRO A 645 20.25 15.31 53.67
CA PRO A 645 21.00 14.23 54.32
C PRO A 645 20.06 13.28 55.08
N ARG A 646 20.33 11.96 55.03
CA ARG A 646 19.42 10.94 55.58
C ARG A 646 20.07 10.14 56.71
N TRP A 647 19.26 9.68 57.68
CA TRP A 647 19.68 8.75 58.75
C TRP A 647 19.70 7.27 58.32
N THR A 648 19.06 6.94 57.19
CA THR A 648 19.10 5.62 56.56
C THR A 648 19.12 5.76 55.03
N LYS A 649 19.58 4.75 54.29
CA LYS A 649 19.57 4.79 52.82
C LYS A 649 18.15 4.68 52.28
N THR A 650 17.39 3.73 52.82
CA THR A 650 16.02 3.37 52.45
C THR A 650 15.21 3.12 53.72
N LEU A 651 13.89 3.20 53.60
CA LEU A 651 12.97 2.82 54.66
C LEU A 651 12.77 1.29 54.61
N ASP A 652 13.82 0.56 54.97
CA ASP A 652 13.92 -0.90 54.87
C ASP A 652 13.58 -1.60 56.19
N SER A 653 13.61 -2.94 56.19
CA SER A 653 13.35 -3.77 57.38
C SER A 653 14.28 -3.44 58.55
N PHE A 654 15.52 -3.01 58.31
CA PHE A 654 16.45 -2.60 59.37
C PHE A 654 16.14 -1.21 59.91
N ALA A 655 15.67 -0.28 59.08
CA ALA A 655 15.11 0.99 59.53
C ALA A 655 13.83 0.79 60.36
N MET A 656 12.92 -0.09 59.92
CA MET A 656 11.70 -0.44 60.66
C MET A 656 11.99 -1.18 61.97
N LEU A 657 12.95 -2.12 62.00
CA LEU A 657 13.36 -2.81 63.22
C LEU A 657 13.89 -1.84 64.28
N ARG A 658 14.69 -0.84 63.87
CA ARG A 658 15.18 0.22 64.78
C ARG A 658 14.05 1.11 65.31
N ILE A 659 13.03 1.39 64.51
CA ILE A 659 11.84 2.13 64.95
C ILE A 659 11.02 1.27 65.92
N GLY A 660 10.73 0.01 65.58
CA GLY A 660 10.01 -0.95 66.43
C GLY A 660 10.67 -1.17 67.80
N ALA A 661 12.00 -1.26 67.83
CA ALA A 661 12.76 -1.36 69.08
C ALA A 661 12.60 -0.13 70.00
N SER A 662 12.31 1.06 69.45
CA SER A 662 12.09 2.28 70.23
C SER A 662 10.68 2.42 70.82
N ILE A 663 9.76 1.53 70.46
CA ILE A 663 8.34 1.56 70.87
C ILE A 663 7.85 0.22 71.44
N SER A 664 8.77 -0.66 71.82
CA SER A 664 8.48 -2.05 72.25
C SER A 664 7.43 -2.14 73.38
N GLU A 665 7.37 -1.14 74.26
CA GLU A 665 6.38 -1.02 75.34
C GLU A 665 4.95 -0.71 74.82
N ARG A 666 4.83 0.02 73.70
CA ARG A 666 3.54 0.44 73.10
C ARG A 666 3.00 -0.55 72.06
N THR A 667 3.88 -1.39 71.53
CA THR A 667 3.57 -2.46 70.56
C THR A 667 4.35 -3.73 70.94
N PRO A 668 3.96 -4.41 72.03
CA PRO A 668 4.59 -5.68 72.42
C PRO A 668 4.36 -6.77 71.36
N LEU A 669 5.23 -7.78 71.35
CA LEU A 669 5.18 -8.92 70.42
C LEU A 669 4.01 -9.85 70.76
N LEU A 670 2.80 -9.46 70.33
CA LEU A 670 1.55 -10.21 70.50
C LEU A 670 0.94 -10.57 69.15
N ALA A 671 0.32 -11.75 69.06
CA ALA A 671 -0.42 -12.15 67.87
C ALA A 671 -1.67 -11.28 67.69
N THR A 672 -1.91 -10.81 66.47
CA THR A 672 -3.09 -10.01 66.11
C THR A 672 -3.63 -10.42 64.74
N GLN A 673 -4.95 -10.55 64.65
CA GLN A 673 -5.66 -10.77 63.38
C GLN A 673 -6.21 -9.45 62.80
N HIS A 674 -6.24 -8.37 63.59
CA HIS A 674 -6.93 -7.13 63.28
C HIS A 674 -6.02 -5.91 63.53
N VAL A 675 -4.97 -5.76 62.71
CA VAL A 675 -3.96 -4.68 62.79
C VAL A 675 -4.59 -3.28 62.72
N GLU A 676 -5.77 -3.14 62.09
CA GLU A 676 -6.52 -1.88 62.03
C GLU A 676 -7.07 -1.39 63.38
N GLY A 677 -7.21 -2.28 64.37
CA GLY A 677 -7.72 -1.95 65.71
C GLY A 677 -6.67 -1.37 66.67
N ILE A 678 -5.39 -1.44 66.30
CA ILE A 678 -4.27 -1.03 67.16
C ILE A 678 -4.13 0.50 67.17
N LYS A 679 -4.82 1.17 68.10
CA LYS A 679 -4.82 2.64 68.24
C LYS A 679 -3.42 3.24 68.46
N SER A 680 -2.51 2.51 69.11
CA SER A 680 -1.14 3.01 69.36
C SER A 680 -0.36 3.30 68.08
N LEU A 681 -0.69 2.68 66.94
CA LEU A 681 -0.10 2.98 65.63
C LEU A 681 -0.63 4.28 64.99
N ASP A 682 -1.84 4.70 65.39
CA ASP A 682 -2.49 5.93 64.91
C ASP A 682 -2.16 7.13 65.82
N GLU A 683 -1.98 6.90 67.12
CA GLU A 683 -1.63 7.91 68.12
C GLU A 683 -0.12 8.23 68.18
N THR A 684 0.74 7.26 67.83
CA THR A 684 2.21 7.46 67.89
C THR A 684 2.69 8.23 66.64
N PRO A 685 3.50 9.31 66.81
CA PRO A 685 4.12 10.00 65.68
C PRO A 685 5.05 9.06 64.90
N GLY A 686 5.01 9.10 63.57
CA GLY A 686 5.82 8.24 62.70
C GLY A 686 7.06 8.92 62.10
N TRP A 687 7.32 10.18 62.45
CA TRP A 687 8.44 10.97 61.92
C TRP A 687 9.67 10.89 62.84
N MET A 688 10.87 11.01 62.26
CA MET A 688 12.14 10.93 62.98
C MET A 688 12.73 12.32 63.24
N GLY A 689 12.87 12.63 64.53
CA GLY A 689 13.48 13.85 65.05
C GLY A 689 14.75 13.57 65.88
N ASN A 690 15.22 14.63 66.54
CA ASN A 690 16.33 14.61 67.47
C ASN A 690 15.83 14.88 68.91
N ALA A 691 16.25 14.04 69.87
CA ALA A 691 15.89 14.18 71.28
C ALA A 691 16.96 14.88 72.15
N SER A 692 18.22 14.98 71.73
CA SER A 692 19.30 15.52 72.57
C SER A 692 19.68 16.97 72.25
N GLU A 693 20.00 17.73 73.30
CA GLU A 693 20.57 19.09 73.17
C GLU A 693 22.11 19.10 73.15
N GLY A 694 22.77 18.15 73.81
CA GLY A 694 24.23 18.01 73.83
C GLY A 694 24.84 17.67 72.45
N GLU A 695 26.12 17.95 72.25
CA GLU A 695 26.81 18.00 70.94
C GLU A 695 26.41 16.87 69.96
N VAL A 696 26.42 15.62 70.42
CA VAL A 696 25.96 14.46 69.64
C VAL A 696 24.44 14.31 69.68
N GLY A 697 23.82 14.34 68.51
CA GLY A 697 22.39 14.10 68.31
C GLY A 697 21.96 12.66 68.61
N VAL A 698 20.74 12.46 69.11
CA VAL A 698 20.14 11.14 69.34
C VAL A 698 18.83 11.06 68.57
N PHE A 699 18.73 10.07 67.67
CA PHE A 699 17.53 9.80 66.90
C PHE A 699 16.37 9.40 67.81
N CYS A 700 15.20 10.02 67.63
CA CYS A 700 14.00 9.70 68.39
C CYS A 700 12.75 9.81 67.51
N LEU A 701 11.83 8.87 67.68
CA LEU A 701 10.51 8.89 67.04
C LEU A 701 9.67 10.01 67.65
N GLY A 702 9.22 10.96 66.83
CA GLY A 702 8.49 12.14 67.28
C GLY A 702 9.32 13.20 68.01
N GLY A 703 10.65 13.09 68.02
CA GLY A 703 11.53 13.99 68.78
C GLY A 703 11.35 15.48 68.43
N GLU A 704 11.35 16.36 69.42
CA GLU A 704 10.89 17.76 69.31
C GLU A 704 11.57 18.59 68.21
N ARG A 705 12.81 18.27 67.84
CA ARG A 705 13.62 19.03 66.86
C ARG A 705 13.85 18.23 65.58
N PRO A 706 13.81 18.87 64.39
CA PRO A 706 14.17 18.21 63.13
C PRO A 706 15.67 17.84 63.10
N LEU A 707 16.03 16.92 62.20
CA LEU A 707 17.43 16.53 62.02
C LEU A 707 18.24 17.67 61.35
N ALA A 708 19.41 17.97 61.92
CA ALA A 708 20.27 19.07 61.49
C ALA A 708 21.37 18.57 60.54
N LYS A 709 21.54 19.25 59.39
CA LYS A 709 22.44 18.81 58.31
C LYS A 709 23.92 18.79 58.69
N THR A 710 24.33 19.58 59.68
CA THR A 710 25.72 19.76 60.14
C THR A 710 26.03 18.99 61.43
N ARG A 711 25.04 18.32 62.05
CA ARG A 711 25.20 17.65 63.33
C ARG A 711 25.59 16.18 63.15
N VAL A 712 26.39 15.69 64.09
CA VAL A 712 26.79 14.29 64.17
C VAL A 712 25.82 13.55 65.11
N TYR A 713 25.41 12.34 64.75
CA TYR A 713 24.42 11.55 65.49
C TYR A 713 25.02 10.27 66.06
N ALA A 714 24.51 9.79 67.19
CA ALA A 714 24.93 8.51 67.77
C ALA A 714 24.73 7.36 66.76
N GLY A 715 25.79 6.60 66.53
CA GLY A 715 25.87 5.52 65.53
C GLY A 715 26.46 4.23 66.11
N TYR A 716 26.52 3.19 65.29
CA TYR A 716 27.09 1.91 65.72
C TYR A 716 28.63 1.98 65.74
N ASN A 717 29.28 1.17 66.59
CA ASN A 717 30.75 1.11 66.63
C ASN A 717 31.37 0.63 65.30
N THR A 718 30.61 -0.14 64.51
CA THR A 718 31.00 -0.59 63.16
C THR A 718 31.28 0.57 62.21
N ASP A 719 30.51 1.66 62.31
CA ASP A 719 30.67 2.83 61.42
C ASP A 719 31.91 3.66 61.78
N TYR A 720 32.26 3.73 63.07
CA TYR A 720 33.49 4.36 63.58
C TYR A 720 34.74 3.57 63.18
N VAL A 721 34.69 2.23 63.26
CA VAL A 721 35.76 1.35 62.77
C VAL A 721 35.93 1.51 61.26
N ALA A 722 34.83 1.57 60.49
CA ALA A 722 34.89 1.81 59.04
C ALA A 722 35.50 3.19 58.71
N GLN A 723 35.13 4.26 59.42
CA GLN A 723 35.74 5.58 59.20
C GLN A 723 37.24 5.61 59.50
N THR A 724 37.70 4.88 60.51
CA THR A 724 39.13 4.81 60.88
C THR A 724 39.96 3.86 60.01
N THR A 725 39.35 2.86 59.37
CA THR A 725 40.05 2.01 58.38
C THR A 725 40.31 2.73 57.05
N TRP A 726 39.45 3.69 56.64
CA TRP A 726 39.71 4.47 55.42
C TRP A 726 40.81 5.52 55.57
N THR A 727 41.19 5.88 56.81
CA THR A 727 42.29 6.83 57.10
C THR A 727 43.64 6.16 57.37
N SER A 728 43.70 4.83 57.39
CA SER A 728 44.95 4.07 57.52
C SER A 728 45.29 3.34 56.21
N LYS A 729 46.59 3.25 55.87
CA LYS A 729 47.06 2.54 54.66
C LYS A 729 46.58 1.08 54.66
N PRO A 730 46.30 0.48 53.49
CA PRO A 730 45.69 -0.85 53.43
C PRO A 730 46.56 -1.92 54.09
N PRO A 731 45.98 -2.81 54.91
CA PRO A 731 46.69 -4.00 55.39
C PRO A 731 46.96 -4.95 54.22
N GLY A 732 48.11 -5.64 54.27
CA GLY A 732 48.52 -6.60 53.25
C GLY A 732 47.60 -7.83 53.13
N PRO A 733 47.79 -8.66 52.10
CA PRO A 733 46.86 -9.74 51.74
C PRO A 733 46.73 -10.80 52.85
N ILE A 734 45.54 -10.93 53.41
CA ILE A 734 45.18 -11.97 54.36
C ILE A 734 45.05 -13.29 53.60
N LYS A 735 45.93 -14.27 53.90
CA LYS A 735 45.81 -15.64 53.40
C LYS A 735 44.52 -16.29 53.95
N ARG A 736 43.68 -16.83 53.07
CA ARG A 736 42.58 -17.73 53.45
C ARG A 736 43.15 -19.03 54.04
N GLY A 737 42.96 -19.25 55.33
CA GLY A 737 42.92 -20.60 55.91
C GLY A 737 41.51 -21.17 55.75
N GLY A 738 41.38 -22.38 55.23
CA GLY A 738 40.08 -23.02 54.99
C GLY A 738 39.88 -24.24 55.90
N TYR A 739 38.65 -24.38 56.41
CA TYR A 739 38.04 -25.61 56.93
C TYR A 739 36.57 -25.52 56.50
N SER A 740 36.07 -26.37 55.60
CA SER A 740 35.69 -27.78 55.81
C SER A 740 34.48 -27.92 56.73
N LEU A 741 33.33 -28.24 56.13
CA LEU A 741 32.08 -28.57 56.81
C LEU A 741 32.06 -30.05 57.21
N VAL A 742 31.52 -30.31 58.40
CA VAL A 742 30.79 -31.53 58.79
C VAL A 742 29.47 -31.04 59.37
#